data_AF-A0A0C9RFV2-F1
#
_entry.id   AF-A0A0C9RFV2-F1
#
_cell.length_a   1.000
_cell.length_b   1.000
_cell.length_c   1.000
_cell.angle_alpha   90.00
_cell.angle_beta   90.00
_cell.angle_gamma   90.00
#
_symmetry.space_group_name_H-M   'P 1'
#
loop_
_entity.id
_entity.type
_entity.pdbx_description
1 polymer ?
#
loop_
_entity_poly.entity_id
_entity_poly.type
_entity_poly.pdbx_seq_one_letter_code
_entity_poly.pdbx_strand_id
1 'polypeptide(L)'
;MSSSLTESQSADKPLGLSERQCPQRTPKSQVHPRPPSATGGRSRIPTNVHRNSMSGADSHGNLESPRAEAQKDSGRRLASKSFNSTIPKKPPNPPSGMQRRQLENQLHVKKNKYATLKKELMEKQKTAIEMYEDVVQLREKLIAAGGKDPGRIDAIQLLGGQTLHSPGGGEMTFVVDSTVTNEFVSNIQLQLDGTSKNLFDVCQDTLTKYSKVLHRLMSSRDQSREADAMLELKEFEVDHENLVTRLEAARKVEDELRSNVMGKVAILWSEIEACRIRIKHLENAGDDMVNQLRAKLNSEVEKLRELKERKSAVDGQLQKAKLRIKELEGKVEEEETKISQLQGNVKNLEGQLKHKDINGEQRLREVQKLLKNSEATVVKLENQRDSLESRLIELKKDLSNTEQVELLEKIIYLEEKSEILEKQLETLHPELSTCQQRVEHFVNEKLNIENHFQTKLEEKSNEIKDLQLNIETLERERDSFKQKVKDLESAPPVAPTSPRPQSKQSANPESENISYGSLEILKVNDGLRRNITDLKRTLKEVESELNTRSTQLQQKEKLLREQAKQLKIRDEMLAVMQGNRDKGNLTSLHKSGKDLVGKASLEELYSTLEDKQTQLVHLEKMVKQMEDQEKRAQEQRTRQEKRIAQLELTLQNKKNENRKRFGIL
;
A
#
# COMPACT_ATOMS: atom_id res chain seq x y z
N MET A 1 -68.86 21.97 -35.79
CA MET A 1 -68.18 22.10 -37.10
C MET A 1 -66.93 21.25 -37.05
N SER A 2 -66.61 20.56 -38.15
CA SER A 2 -65.35 19.84 -38.42
C SER A 2 -64.93 18.73 -37.44
N SER A 3 -64.47 17.54 -37.85
CA SER A 3 -64.79 16.67 -38.99
C SER A 3 -64.05 15.35 -38.72
N SER A 4 -64.68 14.19 -38.95
CA SER A 4 -64.03 12.89 -38.81
C SER A 4 -63.23 12.51 -40.06
N LEU A 5 -62.09 11.84 -39.88
CA LEU A 5 -61.40 11.07 -40.93
C LEU A 5 -60.62 9.90 -40.30
N THR A 6 -60.19 8.96 -41.13
CA THR A 6 -59.92 7.57 -40.75
C THR A 6 -58.56 7.05 -41.26
N GLU A 7 -58.27 5.79 -40.90
CA GLU A 7 -57.33 4.85 -41.55
C GLU A 7 -55.85 4.75 -41.13
N SER A 8 -55.55 3.57 -40.57
CA SER A 8 -54.62 2.56 -41.11
C SER A 8 -53.13 2.88 -41.33
N GLN A 9 -52.26 2.25 -40.53
CA GLN A 9 -51.18 1.41 -41.08
C GLN A 9 -50.50 0.46 -40.05
N SER A 10 -49.69 -0.47 -40.58
CA SER A 10 -48.85 -1.51 -39.97
C SER A 10 -48.41 -1.26 -38.51
N ALA A 11 -48.52 -2.17 -37.54
CA ALA A 11 -48.16 -3.60 -37.51
C ALA A 11 -46.66 -3.86 -37.74
N ASP A 12 -45.94 -4.18 -36.65
CA ASP A 12 -44.55 -4.65 -36.71
C ASP A 12 -44.30 -5.68 -35.60
N LYS A 13 -43.46 -6.69 -35.86
CA LYS A 13 -43.15 -7.80 -34.95
C LYS A 13 -41.65 -8.12 -34.97
N PRO A 14 -40.94 -8.14 -33.83
CA PRO A 14 -39.59 -8.69 -33.80
C PRO A 14 -39.64 -10.21 -33.97
N LEU A 15 -39.18 -10.71 -35.12
CA LEU A 15 -38.94 -12.13 -35.33
C LEU A 15 -37.70 -12.59 -34.56
N GLY A 16 -37.83 -13.72 -33.85
CA GLY A 16 -36.67 -14.40 -33.29
C GLY A 16 -35.97 -15.25 -34.34
N LEU A 17 -34.63 -15.17 -34.41
CA LEU A 17 -33.81 -16.07 -35.21
C LEU A 17 -32.95 -16.94 -34.28
N SER A 18 -33.10 -18.25 -34.42
CA SER A 18 -32.16 -19.25 -33.89
C SER A 18 -31.33 -19.78 -35.04
N GLU A 19 -29.99 -19.78 -34.93
CA GLU A 19 -29.15 -20.56 -35.84
C GLU A 19 -28.09 -21.40 -35.11
N ARG A 20 -28.24 -22.72 -35.33
CA ARG A 20 -27.20 -23.72 -35.64
C ARG A 20 -26.06 -23.96 -34.64
N GLN A 21 -26.16 -25.13 -34.01
CA GLN A 21 -25.00 -25.98 -33.71
C GLN A 21 -24.39 -26.55 -35.01
N CYS A 22 -23.06 -26.75 -35.07
CA CYS A 22 -22.43 -28.05 -35.38
C CYS A 22 -20.87 -27.98 -35.36
N PRO A 23 -20.13 -29.12 -35.28
CA PRO A 23 -18.78 -29.13 -34.71
C PRO A 23 -17.62 -29.51 -35.67
N GLN A 24 -16.39 -29.19 -35.25
CA GLN A 24 -15.14 -29.82 -35.69
C GLN A 24 -14.24 -30.04 -34.45
N ARG A 25 -13.89 -31.29 -34.09
CA ARG A 25 -12.77 -32.15 -34.56
C ARG A 25 -11.40 -31.80 -33.94
N THR A 26 -10.79 -32.82 -33.35
CA THR A 26 -9.44 -32.81 -32.75
C THR A 26 -8.35 -33.08 -33.79
N PRO A 27 -7.07 -32.91 -33.40
CA PRO A 27 -6.13 -34.02 -33.56
C PRO A 27 -5.41 -34.43 -32.26
N LYS A 28 -4.62 -35.51 -32.37
CA LYS A 28 -3.77 -36.17 -31.36
C LYS A 28 -2.33 -35.57 -31.45
N SER A 29 -1.27 -35.93 -30.71
CA SER A 29 -0.99 -37.00 -29.72
C SER A 29 0.34 -36.73 -28.99
N GLN A 30 0.49 -37.05 -27.70
CA GLN A 30 1.72 -37.46 -26.95
C GLN A 30 1.35 -37.56 -25.45
N VAL A 31 1.58 -38.57 -24.60
CA VAL A 31 2.35 -39.85 -24.54
C VAL A 31 3.47 -39.83 -23.47
N HIS A 32 3.11 -40.32 -22.27
CA HIS A 32 3.95 -40.87 -21.18
C HIS A 32 4.94 -39.94 -20.42
N PRO A 33 5.43 -40.35 -19.20
CA PRO A 33 5.08 -41.51 -18.37
C PRO A 33 4.55 -41.15 -16.95
N ARG A 34 4.27 -42.18 -16.13
CA ARG A 34 3.71 -42.09 -14.76
C ARG A 34 4.54 -42.95 -13.78
N PRO A 35 4.95 -42.44 -12.58
CA PRO A 35 5.47 -43.25 -11.48
C PRO A 35 4.37 -43.65 -10.45
N PRO A 36 4.61 -44.62 -9.55
CA PRO A 36 3.55 -45.49 -8.99
C PRO A 36 2.96 -45.06 -7.63
N SER A 37 2.10 -45.94 -7.10
CA SER A 37 1.16 -45.75 -5.98
C SER A 37 1.63 -46.22 -4.61
N ALA A 38 1.11 -45.57 -3.56
CA ALA A 38 0.64 -46.20 -2.31
C ALA A 38 -0.63 -45.43 -1.85
N THR A 39 -1.78 -45.95 -1.40
CA THR A 39 -2.22 -47.17 -0.67
C THR A 39 -1.87 -47.19 0.82
N GLY A 40 -2.89 -47.06 1.67
CA GLY A 40 -2.81 -46.99 3.14
C GLY A 40 -3.15 -45.58 3.67
N GLY A 41 -4.00 -45.40 4.68
CA GLY A 41 -4.83 -46.37 5.41
C GLY A 41 -5.96 -45.66 6.18
N ARG A 42 -6.95 -46.42 6.68
CA ARG A 42 -8.07 -45.87 7.47
C ARG A 42 -7.62 -45.47 8.88
N SER A 43 -8.20 -44.40 9.42
CA SER A 43 -8.66 -44.42 10.82
C SER A 43 -9.84 -43.48 11.04
N ARG A 44 -10.80 -43.91 11.85
CA ARG A 44 -11.89 -43.11 12.43
C ARG A 44 -11.90 -43.41 13.94
N ILE A 45 -11.65 -42.41 14.78
CA ILE A 45 -12.09 -42.43 16.19
C ILE A 45 -12.54 -41.00 16.56
N PRO A 46 -13.81 -40.80 16.96
CA PRO A 46 -14.24 -39.62 17.68
C PRO A 46 -14.20 -39.87 19.20
N THR A 47 -13.65 -38.95 19.98
CA THR A 47 -13.74 -38.98 21.45
C THR A 47 -14.23 -37.64 21.99
N ASN A 48 -15.45 -37.64 22.51
CA ASN A 48 -16.06 -36.53 23.23
C ASN A 48 -16.31 -37.01 24.66
N VAL A 49 -15.64 -36.41 25.65
CA VAL A 49 -15.71 -36.85 27.06
C VAL A 49 -15.75 -35.62 27.98
N HIS A 50 -16.78 -35.53 28.81
CA HIS A 50 -16.83 -34.58 29.93
C HIS A 50 -15.86 -34.96 31.05
N ARG A 51 -15.29 -33.96 31.74
CA ARG A 51 -15.39 -33.93 33.20
C ARG A 51 -15.20 -32.54 33.81
N ASN A 52 -15.94 -32.30 34.89
CA ASN A 52 -15.79 -31.14 35.77
C ASN A 52 -14.69 -31.40 36.81
N SER A 53 -14.02 -30.33 37.26
CA SER A 53 -13.54 -30.10 38.64
C SER A 53 -13.14 -28.60 38.72
N MET A 54 -13.64 -27.75 39.63
CA MET A 54 -13.74 -27.79 41.11
C MET A 54 -12.50 -27.24 41.85
N SER A 55 -12.40 -25.91 41.88
CA SER A 55 -11.81 -25.10 42.96
C SER A 55 -12.21 -23.62 42.74
N GLY A 56 -12.61 -22.81 43.72
CA GLY A 56 -12.89 -23.07 45.14
C GLY A 56 -12.38 -21.93 46.04
N ALA A 57 -13.24 -21.40 46.93
CA ALA A 57 -12.96 -20.32 47.90
C ALA A 57 -12.57 -18.93 47.31
N ASP A 58 -12.83 -17.79 47.94
CA ASP A 58 -13.73 -17.44 49.07
C ASP A 58 -14.20 -15.97 48.88
N SER A 59 -15.48 -15.61 49.04
CA SER A 59 -16.26 -15.40 50.28
C SER A 59 -15.96 -14.08 51.01
N HIS A 60 -16.81 -13.06 50.81
CA HIS A 60 -17.28 -12.02 51.75
C HIS A 60 -18.20 -11.04 50.98
N GLY A 61 -19.33 -10.53 51.49
CA GLY A 61 -20.04 -10.93 52.72
C GLY A 61 -20.74 -9.76 53.45
N ASN A 62 -21.85 -9.24 52.90
CA ASN A 62 -22.98 -8.54 53.58
C ASN A 62 -23.96 -8.02 52.50
N LEU A 63 -25.31 -8.14 52.58
CA LEU A 63 -26.28 -7.70 53.61
C LEU A 63 -26.24 -6.17 53.78
N GLU A 64 -27.16 -5.41 53.20
CA GLU A 64 -28.48 -5.19 53.80
C GLU A 64 -29.62 -4.82 52.82
N SER A 65 -30.83 -5.13 53.27
CA SER A 65 -32.15 -4.62 52.87
C SER A 65 -33.05 -4.73 54.12
N PRO A 66 -34.24 -4.08 54.22
CA PRO A 66 -35.00 -3.40 53.18
C PRO A 66 -35.63 -2.04 53.60
N ARG A 67 -36.29 -1.35 52.66
CA ARG A 67 -37.68 -0.89 52.87
C ARG A 67 -38.39 -0.54 51.56
N ALA A 68 -39.72 -0.51 51.60
CA ALA A 68 -40.58 -0.10 50.51
C ALA A 68 -41.55 0.99 50.97
N GLU A 69 -41.77 1.96 50.10
CA GLU A 69 -42.84 2.97 50.07
C GLU A 69 -42.85 3.49 48.63
N ALA A 70 -43.90 4.02 48.02
CA ALA A 70 -45.35 4.00 48.17
C ALA A 70 -45.85 4.94 47.04
N GLN A 71 -47.13 4.88 46.68
CA GLN A 71 -47.69 5.57 45.50
C GLN A 71 -47.47 7.10 45.49
N LYS A 72 -47.42 7.68 44.28
CA LYS A 72 -48.29 8.82 43.97
C LYS A 72 -48.56 9.00 42.47
N ASP A 73 -49.84 9.10 42.14
CA ASP A 73 -50.36 9.54 40.86
C ASP A 73 -50.14 11.04 40.65
N SER A 74 -49.96 11.46 39.40
CA SER A 74 -50.40 12.79 38.93
C SER A 74 -50.42 12.85 37.41
N GLY A 75 -51.58 13.20 36.83
CA GLY A 75 -51.76 13.42 35.40
C GLY A 75 -51.66 14.90 34.99
N ARG A 76 -52.04 15.18 33.74
CA ARG A 76 -51.92 16.47 33.02
C ARG A 76 -50.46 16.79 32.61
N ARG A 77 -50.20 17.48 31.50
CA ARG A 77 -51.13 18.18 30.58
C ARG A 77 -50.61 18.09 29.13
N LEU A 78 -51.54 18.08 28.17
CA LEU A 78 -51.19 18.29 26.75
C LEU A 78 -50.65 19.72 26.56
N ALA A 79 -49.62 19.87 25.71
CA ALA A 79 -49.08 21.14 25.28
C ALA A 79 -48.87 21.13 23.77
N SER A 80 -49.92 21.46 23.03
CA SER A 80 -49.86 21.66 21.58
C SER A 80 -48.96 22.84 21.24
N LYS A 81 -48.01 22.64 20.31
CA LYS A 81 -47.26 23.73 19.68
C LYS A 81 -47.43 23.67 18.16
N SER A 82 -47.97 24.76 17.63
CA SER A 82 -48.16 24.99 16.20
C SER A 82 -46.83 25.05 15.47
N PHE A 83 -46.81 24.60 14.21
CA PHE A 83 -45.74 24.79 13.26
C PHE A 83 -46.30 25.23 11.90
N ASN A 84 -46.57 26.54 11.77
CA ASN A 84 -46.63 27.18 10.46
C ASN A 84 -45.21 27.61 10.05
N SER A 85 -44.65 26.98 9.02
CA SER A 85 -43.56 27.56 8.22
C SER A 85 -43.48 26.87 6.86
N THR A 86 -43.53 27.66 5.80
CA THR A 86 -43.49 27.21 4.40
C THR A 86 -42.02 27.17 3.91
N ILE A 87 -41.81 27.03 2.58
CA ILE A 87 -40.52 27.12 1.87
C ILE A 87 -39.54 25.94 2.18
N PRO A 88 -38.50 25.67 1.35
CA PRO A 88 -38.66 24.72 0.24
C PRO A 88 -37.84 23.42 0.38
N LYS A 89 -38.26 22.38 -0.36
CA LYS A 89 -37.58 21.08 -0.40
C LYS A 89 -36.21 21.17 -1.08
N LYS A 90 -35.14 20.81 -0.36
CA LYS A 90 -33.82 20.47 -0.91
C LYS A 90 -33.51 19.01 -0.52
N PRO A 91 -32.99 18.15 -1.42
CA PRO A 91 -32.86 16.72 -1.14
C PRO A 91 -31.90 16.44 0.03
N PRO A 92 -32.21 15.46 0.91
CA PRO A 92 -31.35 15.12 2.03
C PRO A 92 -30.09 14.39 1.56
N ASN A 93 -28.93 14.88 1.98
CA ASN A 93 -27.65 14.18 1.76
C ASN A 93 -27.67 12.80 2.48
N PRO A 94 -27.00 11.77 1.92
CA PRO A 94 -26.97 10.45 2.53
C PRO A 94 -26.32 10.47 3.92
N PRO A 95 -26.84 9.69 4.89
CA PRO A 95 -26.31 9.67 6.25
C PRO A 95 -24.87 9.16 6.29
N SER A 96 -24.04 9.78 7.13
CA SER A 96 -22.63 9.42 7.26
C SER A 96 -22.45 7.98 7.79
N GLY A 97 -21.31 7.34 7.51
CA GLY A 97 -21.06 5.94 7.92
C GLY A 97 -21.21 5.70 9.42
N MET A 98 -20.88 6.68 10.27
CA MET A 98 -21.14 6.61 11.72
C MET A 98 -22.63 6.69 12.05
N GLN A 99 -23.38 7.61 11.43
CA GLN A 99 -24.82 7.74 11.67
C GLN A 99 -25.58 6.50 11.14
N ARG A 100 -25.11 5.90 10.04
CA ARG A 100 -25.59 4.62 9.54
C ARG A 100 -25.36 3.49 10.56
N ARG A 101 -24.13 3.31 11.08
CA ARG A 101 -23.86 2.32 12.14
C ARG A 101 -24.70 2.55 13.40
N GLN A 102 -24.92 3.81 13.81
CA GLN A 102 -25.79 4.13 14.94
C GLN A 102 -27.26 3.73 14.68
N LEU A 103 -27.78 3.96 13.48
CA LEU A 103 -29.14 3.54 13.10
C LEU A 103 -29.27 2.03 12.95
N GLU A 104 -28.26 1.35 12.41
CA GLU A 104 -28.19 -0.13 12.33
C GLU A 104 -28.14 -0.74 13.74
N ASN A 105 -27.35 -0.19 14.67
CA ASN A 105 -27.32 -0.60 16.07
C ASN A 105 -28.67 -0.36 16.78
N GLN A 106 -29.30 0.82 16.59
CA GLN A 106 -30.63 1.10 17.15
C GLN A 106 -31.70 0.14 16.59
N LEU A 107 -31.63 -0.20 15.30
CA LEU A 107 -32.53 -1.16 14.67
C LEU A 107 -32.32 -2.57 15.24
N HIS A 108 -31.07 -2.98 15.46
CA HIS A 108 -30.75 -4.26 16.10
C HIS A 108 -31.28 -4.32 17.56
N VAL A 109 -31.04 -3.28 18.36
CA VAL A 109 -31.58 -3.18 19.74
C VAL A 109 -33.12 -3.21 19.75
N LYS A 110 -33.78 -2.49 18.82
CA LYS A 110 -35.25 -2.53 18.69
C LYS A 110 -35.76 -3.91 18.24
N LYS A 111 -35.06 -4.58 17.31
CA LYS A 111 -35.41 -5.93 16.85
C LYS A 111 -35.29 -6.95 17.99
N ASN A 112 -34.24 -6.86 18.79
CA ASN A 112 -34.03 -7.74 19.93
C ASN A 112 -35.07 -7.47 21.03
N LYS A 113 -35.36 -6.20 21.36
CA LYS A 113 -36.44 -5.85 22.30
C LYS A 113 -37.82 -6.33 21.82
N TYR A 114 -38.11 -6.24 20.51
CA TYR A 114 -39.33 -6.80 19.93
C TYR A 114 -39.39 -8.33 20.05
N ALA A 115 -38.27 -9.03 19.84
CA ALA A 115 -38.19 -10.47 20.03
C ALA A 115 -38.43 -10.88 21.50
N THR A 116 -37.84 -10.15 22.46
CA THR A 116 -38.10 -10.36 23.90
C THR A 116 -39.56 -10.12 24.26
N LEU A 117 -40.14 -8.99 23.85
CA LEU A 117 -41.56 -8.69 24.09
C LEU A 117 -42.50 -9.71 23.42
N LYS A 118 -42.14 -10.22 22.24
CA LYS A 118 -42.90 -11.30 21.60
C LYS A 118 -42.80 -12.61 22.38
N LYS A 119 -41.62 -12.96 22.93
CA LYS A 119 -41.49 -14.13 23.82
C LYS A 119 -42.35 -13.95 25.07
N GLU A 120 -42.22 -12.82 25.76
CA GLU A 120 -42.97 -12.49 26.97
C GLU A 120 -44.49 -12.52 26.76
N LEU A 121 -44.97 -12.03 25.60
CA LEU A 121 -46.38 -12.09 25.23
C LEU A 121 -46.86 -13.54 25.03
N MET A 122 -46.10 -14.38 24.32
CA MET A 122 -46.41 -15.80 24.15
C MET A 122 -46.37 -16.57 25.49
N GLU A 123 -45.45 -16.19 26.37
CA GLU A 123 -45.25 -16.80 27.70
C GLU A 123 -46.42 -16.44 28.63
N LYS A 124 -46.84 -15.16 28.67
CA LYS A 124 -48.05 -14.72 29.37
C LYS A 124 -49.33 -15.32 28.78
N GLN A 125 -49.42 -15.46 27.46
CA GLN A 125 -50.53 -16.15 26.80
C GLN A 125 -50.59 -17.62 27.21
N LYS A 126 -49.44 -18.31 27.28
CA LYS A 126 -49.36 -19.69 27.76
C LYS A 126 -49.83 -19.81 29.21
N THR A 127 -49.33 -18.97 30.13
CA THR A 127 -49.77 -18.98 31.54
C THR A 127 -51.26 -18.67 31.70
N ALA A 128 -51.84 -17.80 30.87
CA ALA A 128 -53.27 -17.54 30.88
C ALA A 128 -54.12 -18.74 30.43
N ILE A 129 -53.60 -19.57 29.50
CA ILE A 129 -54.23 -20.83 29.10
C ILE A 129 -54.11 -21.88 30.22
N GLU A 130 -52.93 -22.01 30.83
CA GLU A 130 -52.69 -22.92 31.96
C GLU A 130 -53.61 -22.60 33.15
N MET A 131 -53.76 -21.31 33.50
CA MET A 131 -54.72 -20.87 34.52
C MET A 131 -56.18 -21.15 34.15
N TYR A 132 -56.55 -21.08 32.86
CA TYR A 132 -57.89 -21.43 32.41
C TYR A 132 -58.14 -22.94 32.54
N GLU A 133 -57.18 -23.78 32.15
CA GLU A 133 -57.23 -25.23 32.30
C GLU A 133 -57.32 -25.65 33.78
N ASP A 134 -56.55 -25.01 34.68
CA ASP A 134 -56.65 -25.23 36.13
C ASP A 134 -58.05 -24.88 36.68
N VAL A 135 -58.64 -23.76 36.25
CA VAL A 135 -59.98 -23.35 36.68
C VAL A 135 -61.07 -24.29 36.14
N VAL A 136 -60.93 -24.79 34.91
CA VAL A 136 -61.82 -25.84 34.36
C VAL A 136 -61.71 -27.12 35.17
N GLN A 137 -60.50 -27.60 35.46
CA GLN A 137 -60.29 -28.76 36.32
C GLN A 137 -60.85 -28.57 37.75
N LEU A 138 -60.73 -27.37 38.32
CA LEU A 138 -61.30 -27.05 39.64
C LEU A 138 -62.83 -27.10 39.60
N ARG A 139 -63.46 -26.58 38.53
CA ARG A 139 -64.91 -26.70 38.31
C ARG A 139 -65.35 -28.16 38.19
N GLU A 140 -64.61 -28.98 37.42
CA GLU A 140 -64.91 -30.41 37.28
C GLU A 140 -64.76 -31.17 38.61
N LYS A 141 -63.70 -30.90 39.38
CA LYS A 141 -63.48 -31.46 40.72
C LYS A 141 -64.58 -31.02 41.70
N LEU A 142 -65.04 -29.77 41.63
CA LEU A 142 -66.14 -29.24 42.46
C LEU A 142 -67.46 -29.95 42.15
N ILE A 143 -67.79 -30.17 40.87
CA ILE A 143 -68.98 -30.89 40.44
C ILE A 143 -68.89 -32.38 40.86
N ALA A 144 -67.73 -33.01 40.69
CA ALA A 144 -67.50 -34.39 41.13
C ALA A 144 -67.60 -34.57 42.65
N ALA A 145 -67.32 -33.53 43.43
CA ALA A 145 -67.52 -33.49 44.89
C ALA A 145 -68.97 -33.15 45.31
N GLY A 146 -69.92 -33.06 44.37
CA GLY A 146 -71.33 -32.74 44.65
C GLY A 146 -71.62 -31.25 44.84
N GLY A 147 -70.67 -30.37 44.50
CA GLY A 147 -70.87 -28.92 44.49
C GLY A 147 -71.78 -28.46 43.35
N LYS A 148 -72.46 -27.32 43.55
CA LYS A 148 -73.25 -26.68 42.48
C LYS A 148 -72.32 -26.12 41.41
N ASP A 149 -72.68 -26.31 40.14
CA ASP A 149 -71.95 -25.76 38.99
C ASP A 149 -71.94 -24.22 39.03
N PRO A 150 -70.76 -23.55 39.04
CA PRO A 150 -70.66 -22.09 38.96
C PRO A 150 -71.03 -21.51 37.59
N GLY A 151 -71.29 -22.35 36.58
CA GLY A 151 -71.72 -21.96 35.24
C GLY A 151 -70.71 -22.33 34.16
N ARG A 152 -71.11 -22.14 32.90
CA ARG A 152 -70.25 -22.38 31.75
C ARG A 152 -69.24 -21.23 31.61
N ILE A 153 -67.96 -21.55 31.80
CA ILE A 153 -66.87 -20.61 31.53
C ILE A 153 -66.68 -20.56 30.01
N ASP A 154 -66.75 -19.37 29.43
CA ASP A 154 -66.55 -19.20 27.99
C ASP A 154 -65.11 -19.51 27.60
N ALA A 155 -64.96 -20.35 26.56
CA ALA A 155 -63.65 -20.75 26.08
C ALA A 155 -62.87 -19.53 25.56
N ILE A 156 -61.64 -19.34 26.06
CA ILE A 156 -60.70 -18.32 25.57
C ILE A 156 -60.25 -18.70 24.15
N GLN A 157 -61.09 -18.38 23.18
CA GLN A 157 -60.92 -18.77 21.80
C GLN A 157 -59.74 -17.98 21.21
N LEU A 158 -58.62 -18.65 20.96
CA LEU A 158 -57.41 -18.03 20.42
C LEU A 158 -57.76 -17.27 19.14
N LEU A 159 -57.45 -15.97 19.10
CA LEU A 159 -57.79 -15.05 17.99
C LEU A 159 -56.86 -15.25 16.77
N GLY A 160 -56.70 -16.51 16.36
CA GLY A 160 -55.79 -16.99 15.32
C GLY A 160 -56.36 -16.87 13.91
N GLY A 161 -56.68 -15.65 13.48
CA GLY A 161 -56.84 -15.31 12.06
C GLY A 161 -58.00 -15.99 11.33
N GLN A 162 -59.24 -15.72 11.75
CA GLN A 162 -60.41 -15.90 10.89
C GLN A 162 -61.13 -14.55 10.66
N THR A 163 -61.79 -14.43 9.52
CA THR A 163 -62.56 -13.25 9.11
C THR A 163 -63.77 -13.02 10.02
N LEU A 164 -64.03 -11.77 10.40
CA LEU A 164 -65.24 -11.40 11.14
C LEU A 164 -66.50 -11.64 10.29
N HIS A 165 -67.16 -12.78 10.51
CA HIS A 165 -68.60 -12.75 10.71
C HIS A 165 -68.85 -12.36 12.17
N SER A 166 -69.79 -11.45 12.40
CA SER A 166 -70.17 -10.98 13.74
C SER A 166 -71.53 -11.58 14.14
N PRO A 167 -71.56 -12.68 14.91
CA PRO A 167 -72.79 -13.25 15.46
C PRO A 167 -73.12 -12.53 16.77
N GLY A 168 -73.38 -11.23 16.67
CA GLY A 168 -73.44 -10.32 17.83
C GLY A 168 -74.33 -9.11 17.62
N GLY A 169 -75.32 -9.22 16.73
CA GLY A 169 -76.42 -8.27 16.62
C GLY A 169 -77.34 -8.39 17.83
N GLY A 170 -76.85 -7.96 19.01
CA GLY A 170 -77.70 -7.75 20.17
C GLY A 170 -78.66 -6.63 19.84
N GLU A 171 -79.88 -7.01 19.44
CA GLU A 171 -80.92 -6.08 19.02
C GLU A 171 -81.38 -5.27 20.24
N MET A 172 -80.69 -4.15 20.50
CA MET A 172 -81.28 -3.04 21.23
C MET A 172 -82.43 -2.51 20.38
N THR A 173 -83.58 -3.18 20.51
CA THR A 173 -84.88 -2.55 20.31
C THR A 173 -84.90 -1.32 21.22
N PHE A 174 -84.55 -0.18 20.64
CA PHE A 174 -84.84 1.11 21.23
C PHE A 174 -86.37 1.18 21.28
N VAL A 175 -86.92 0.74 22.41
CA VAL A 175 -88.30 1.03 22.78
C VAL A 175 -88.35 2.54 22.95
N VAL A 176 -88.68 3.21 21.84
CA VAL A 176 -89.15 4.58 21.88
C VAL A 176 -90.44 4.51 22.68
N ASP A 177 -90.48 5.18 23.83
CA ASP A 177 -91.66 5.27 24.69
C ASP A 177 -92.79 5.98 23.93
N SER A 178 -93.50 5.22 23.10
CA SER A 178 -94.59 5.73 22.28
C SER A 178 -95.82 5.93 23.16
N THR A 179 -96.42 7.11 23.08
CA THR A 179 -97.67 7.41 23.79
C THR A 179 -98.84 6.60 23.24
N VAL A 180 -98.68 5.98 22.06
CA VAL A 180 -99.55 4.96 21.47
C VAL A 180 -99.34 3.61 22.17
N THR A 181 -99.66 3.54 23.46
CA THR A 181 -99.85 2.24 24.12
C THR A 181 -101.11 1.56 23.57
N ASN A 182 -101.22 0.24 23.70
CA ASN A 182 -102.48 -0.46 23.39
C ASN A 182 -103.64 0.11 24.22
N GLU A 183 -103.38 0.59 25.44
CA GLU A 183 -104.36 1.22 26.32
C GLU A 183 -104.91 2.53 25.73
N PHE A 184 -104.08 3.34 25.07
CA PHE A 184 -104.51 4.56 24.36
C PHE A 184 -105.51 4.23 23.25
N VAL A 185 -105.23 3.18 22.46
CA VAL A 185 -106.11 2.70 21.38
C VAL A 185 -107.42 2.14 21.96
N SER A 186 -107.34 1.28 22.98
CA SER A 186 -108.51 0.74 23.68
C SER A 186 -109.37 1.82 24.34
N ASN A 187 -108.77 2.89 24.85
CA ASN A 187 -109.49 4.03 25.41
C ASN A 187 -110.27 4.80 24.33
N ILE A 188 -109.66 5.10 23.18
CA ILE A 188 -110.39 5.71 22.05
C ILE A 188 -111.54 4.81 21.58
N GLN A 189 -111.31 3.50 21.47
CA GLN A 189 -112.34 2.54 21.09
C GLN A 189 -113.50 2.53 22.10
N LEU A 190 -113.21 2.44 23.40
CA LEU A 190 -114.22 2.48 24.46
C LEU A 190 -115.04 3.79 24.45
N GLN A 191 -114.40 4.93 24.16
CA GLN A 191 -115.09 6.22 24.04
C GLN A 191 -116.03 6.27 22.80
N LEU A 192 -115.61 5.69 21.67
CA LEU A 192 -116.42 5.57 20.45
C LEU A 192 -117.59 4.60 20.63
N ASP A 193 -117.37 3.44 21.24
CA ASP A 193 -118.40 2.44 21.53
C ASP A 193 -119.46 3.00 22.49
N GLY A 194 -119.03 3.70 23.56
CA GLY A 194 -119.93 4.35 24.51
C GLY A 194 -120.79 5.44 23.88
N THR A 195 -120.22 6.29 23.03
CA THR A 195 -120.96 7.37 22.34
C THR A 195 -121.92 6.81 21.30
N SER A 196 -121.49 5.81 20.52
CA SER A 196 -122.33 5.09 19.56
C SER A 196 -123.52 4.42 20.25
N LYS A 197 -123.30 3.81 21.41
CA LYS A 197 -124.38 3.22 22.22
C LYS A 197 -125.35 4.26 22.75
N ASN A 198 -124.86 5.37 23.31
CA ASN A 198 -125.74 6.45 23.82
C ASN A 198 -126.67 6.99 22.72
N LEU A 199 -126.14 7.17 21.50
CA LEU A 199 -126.96 7.59 20.36
C LEU A 199 -127.97 6.51 19.94
N PHE A 200 -127.55 5.23 19.91
CA PHE A 200 -128.46 4.11 19.63
C PHE A 200 -129.60 4.01 20.67
N ASP A 201 -129.30 4.12 21.96
CA ASP A 201 -130.28 4.06 23.04
C ASP A 201 -131.29 5.23 22.95
N VAL A 202 -130.84 6.44 22.53
CA VAL A 202 -131.73 7.57 22.21
C VAL A 202 -132.62 7.27 20.99
N CYS A 203 -132.06 6.75 19.90
CA CYS A 203 -132.83 6.37 18.71
C CYS A 203 -133.81 5.21 18.96
N GLN A 204 -133.46 4.25 19.81
CA GLN A 204 -134.33 3.11 20.14
C GLN A 204 -135.49 3.53 21.05
N ASP A 205 -135.26 4.38 22.05
CA ASP A 205 -136.32 4.97 22.87
C ASP A 205 -137.24 5.86 22.01
N THR A 206 -136.67 6.68 21.11
CA THR A 206 -137.42 7.44 20.10
C THR A 206 -138.37 6.54 19.32
N LEU A 207 -137.83 5.49 18.67
CA LEU A 207 -138.61 4.58 17.85
C LEU A 207 -139.70 3.86 18.66
N THR A 208 -139.40 3.51 19.92
CA THR A 208 -140.34 2.90 20.86
C THR A 208 -141.47 3.84 21.25
N LYS A 209 -141.19 5.13 21.49
CA LYS A 209 -142.20 6.17 21.77
C LYS A 209 -143.09 6.44 20.56
N TYR A 210 -142.51 6.65 19.38
CA TYR A 210 -143.28 6.79 18.13
C TYR A 210 -144.14 5.54 17.83
N SER A 211 -143.61 4.32 18.06
CA SER A 211 -144.39 3.09 17.89
C SER A 211 -145.57 2.97 18.85
N LYS A 212 -145.43 3.41 20.11
CA LYS A 212 -146.56 3.48 21.06
C LYS A 212 -147.65 4.43 20.56
N VAL A 213 -147.28 5.62 20.11
CA VAL A 213 -148.23 6.62 19.57
C VAL A 213 -148.92 6.10 18.31
N LEU A 214 -148.18 5.56 17.34
CA LEU A 214 -148.74 4.95 16.13
C LEU A 214 -149.68 3.78 16.43
N HIS A 215 -149.32 2.91 17.39
CA HIS A 215 -150.20 1.82 17.83
C HIS A 215 -151.49 2.34 18.46
N ARG A 216 -151.43 3.37 19.32
CA ARG A 216 -152.64 3.99 19.91
C ARG A 216 -153.53 4.61 18.83
N LEU A 217 -152.95 5.39 17.91
CA LEU A 217 -153.67 6.00 16.79
C LEU A 217 -154.38 4.95 15.90
N MET A 218 -153.72 3.83 15.59
CA MET A 218 -154.33 2.75 14.80
C MET A 218 -155.33 1.88 15.58
N SER A 219 -155.29 1.90 16.93
CA SER A 219 -156.20 1.13 17.79
C SER A 219 -157.48 1.90 18.16
N SER A 220 -157.51 3.23 17.97
CA SER A 220 -158.65 4.07 18.30
C SER A 220 -159.76 3.94 17.27
N ARG A 221 -160.92 3.39 17.66
CA ARG A 221 -162.13 3.29 16.82
C ARG A 221 -163.39 3.95 17.39
N ASP A 222 -163.37 4.38 18.66
CA ASP A 222 -164.53 4.98 19.34
C ASP A 222 -164.43 6.51 19.37
N GLN A 223 -165.48 7.19 18.90
CA GLN A 223 -165.49 8.65 18.66
C GLN A 223 -165.65 9.52 19.93
N SER A 224 -165.33 9.00 21.11
CA SER A 224 -165.73 9.60 22.41
C SER A 224 -164.55 9.89 23.36
N ARG A 225 -163.32 10.12 22.85
CA ARG A 225 -162.10 10.33 23.66
C ARG A 225 -161.21 11.49 23.18
N GLU A 226 -161.80 12.57 22.70
CA GLU A 226 -161.05 13.75 22.21
C GLU A 226 -160.23 14.45 23.31
N ALA A 227 -160.76 14.52 24.54
CA ALA A 227 -160.07 15.11 25.68
C ALA A 227 -158.82 14.30 26.12
N ASP A 228 -158.94 12.97 26.19
CA ASP A 228 -157.82 12.08 26.51
C ASP A 228 -156.73 12.20 25.44
N ALA A 229 -157.12 12.20 24.16
CA ALA A 229 -156.19 12.34 23.03
C ALA A 229 -155.44 13.68 23.05
N MET A 230 -156.08 14.78 23.46
CA MET A 230 -155.40 16.08 23.62
C MET A 230 -154.39 16.08 24.79
N LEU A 231 -154.66 15.34 25.85
CA LEU A 231 -153.76 15.23 27.00
C LEU A 231 -152.57 14.31 26.69
N GLU A 232 -152.79 13.19 26.00
CA GLU A 232 -151.73 12.34 25.44
C GLU A 232 -150.88 13.08 24.40
N LEU A 233 -151.47 13.97 23.58
CA LEU A 233 -150.69 14.78 22.63
C LEU A 233 -149.72 15.72 23.35
N LYS A 234 -150.13 16.33 24.46
CA LYS A 234 -149.27 17.18 25.30
C LYS A 234 -148.21 16.39 26.07
N GLU A 235 -148.54 15.18 26.52
CA GLU A 235 -147.55 14.25 27.05
C GLU A 235 -146.48 13.95 25.98
N PHE A 236 -146.90 13.69 24.73
CA PHE A 236 -146.00 13.45 23.61
C PHE A 236 -145.19 14.68 23.17
N GLU A 237 -145.75 15.90 23.20
CA GLU A 237 -145.01 17.16 22.96
C GLU A 237 -143.88 17.33 23.99
N VAL A 238 -144.17 17.13 25.28
CA VAL A 238 -143.16 17.15 26.34
C VAL A 238 -142.12 16.04 26.14
N ASP A 239 -142.55 14.85 25.72
CA ASP A 239 -141.63 13.73 25.42
C ASP A 239 -140.76 13.98 24.17
N HIS A 240 -141.24 14.78 23.22
CA HIS A 240 -140.50 15.22 22.03
C HIS A 240 -139.45 16.28 22.39
N GLU A 241 -139.79 17.30 23.18
CA GLU A 241 -138.83 18.30 23.67
C GLU A 241 -137.73 17.67 24.56
N ASN A 242 -138.11 16.72 25.43
CA ASN A 242 -137.16 15.91 26.19
C ASN A 242 -136.24 15.06 25.29
N LEU A 243 -136.75 14.57 24.15
CA LEU A 243 -135.96 13.85 23.16
C LEU A 243 -135.01 14.79 22.40
N VAL A 244 -135.47 15.94 21.92
CA VAL A 244 -134.64 16.95 21.25
C VAL A 244 -133.48 17.37 22.17
N THR A 245 -133.78 17.66 23.43
CA THR A 245 -132.77 17.98 24.46
C THR A 245 -131.74 16.85 24.64
N ARG A 246 -132.18 15.58 24.65
CA ARG A 246 -131.27 14.41 24.72
C ARG A 246 -130.43 14.22 23.45
N LEU A 247 -130.99 14.53 22.27
CA LEU A 247 -130.30 14.44 20.99
C LEU A 247 -129.23 15.55 20.88
N GLU A 248 -129.54 16.77 21.29
CA GLU A 248 -128.55 17.86 21.38
C GLU A 248 -127.44 17.55 22.39
N ALA A 249 -127.79 16.99 23.56
CA ALA A 249 -126.79 16.53 24.53
C ALA A 249 -125.88 15.42 23.97
N ALA A 250 -126.47 14.42 23.28
CA ALA A 250 -125.70 13.35 22.63
C ALA A 250 -124.78 13.90 21.52
N ARG A 251 -125.28 14.84 20.70
CA ARG A 251 -124.49 15.54 19.67
C ARG A 251 -123.32 16.34 20.28
N LYS A 252 -123.55 17.03 21.39
CA LYS A 252 -122.49 17.76 22.10
C LYS A 252 -121.40 16.81 22.61
N VAL A 253 -121.77 15.64 23.14
CA VAL A 253 -120.81 14.57 23.52
C VAL A 253 -120.07 14.04 22.29
N GLU A 254 -120.72 13.91 21.14
CA GLU A 254 -120.06 13.50 19.88
C GLU A 254 -119.05 14.56 19.40
N ASP A 255 -119.41 15.84 19.39
CA ASP A 255 -118.51 16.94 18.99
C ASP A 255 -117.33 17.10 19.99
N GLU A 256 -117.56 16.92 21.29
CA GLU A 256 -116.50 16.88 22.31
C GLU A 256 -115.56 15.67 22.12
N LEU A 257 -116.10 14.48 21.85
CA LEU A 257 -115.30 13.30 21.52
C LEU A 257 -114.51 13.48 20.22
N ARG A 258 -115.14 14.02 19.17
CA ARG A 258 -114.49 14.30 17.88
C ARG A 258 -113.33 15.26 18.06
N SER A 259 -113.50 16.32 18.85
CA SER A 259 -112.43 17.25 19.23
C SER A 259 -111.29 16.57 19.98
N ASN A 260 -111.62 15.73 20.97
CA ASN A 260 -110.64 14.94 21.75
C ASN A 260 -109.83 13.98 20.86
N VAL A 261 -110.50 13.22 19.99
CA VAL A 261 -109.86 12.29 19.04
C VAL A 261 -109.00 13.03 18.01
N MET A 262 -109.46 14.16 17.45
CA MET A 262 -108.66 14.95 16.51
C MET A 262 -107.42 15.57 17.17
N GLY A 263 -107.54 16.06 18.41
CA GLY A 263 -106.38 16.54 19.18
C GLY A 263 -105.37 15.44 19.47
N LYS A 264 -105.84 14.26 19.89
CA LYS A 264 -105.04 13.04 20.03
C LYS A 264 -104.30 12.67 18.73
N VAL A 265 -105.01 12.62 17.60
CA VAL A 265 -104.42 12.30 16.28
C VAL A 265 -103.36 13.33 15.86
N ALA A 266 -103.56 14.62 16.13
CA ALA A 266 -102.58 15.66 15.83
C ALA A 266 -101.28 15.53 16.66
N ILE A 267 -101.38 15.10 17.92
CA ILE A 267 -100.22 14.77 18.75
C ILE A 267 -99.47 13.58 18.14
N LEU A 268 -100.16 12.48 17.82
CA LEU A 268 -99.52 11.30 17.23
C LEU A 268 -98.83 11.61 15.89
N TRP A 269 -99.44 12.43 15.04
CA TRP A 269 -98.83 12.84 13.77
C TRP A 269 -97.55 13.64 13.98
N SER A 270 -97.51 14.46 15.03
CA SER A 270 -96.33 15.23 15.44
C SER A 270 -95.22 14.32 15.99
N GLU A 271 -95.56 13.32 16.80
CA GLU A 271 -94.63 12.29 17.27
C GLU A 271 -94.05 11.45 16.12
N ILE A 272 -94.87 11.08 15.13
CA ILE A 272 -94.46 10.29 13.96
C ILE A 272 -93.43 11.06 13.12
N GLU A 273 -93.66 12.34 12.79
CA GLU A 273 -92.67 13.12 12.03
C GLU A 273 -91.42 13.43 12.87
N ALA A 274 -91.54 13.63 14.20
CA ALA A 274 -90.37 13.74 15.08
C ALA A 274 -89.53 12.45 15.10
N CYS A 275 -90.17 11.27 15.15
CA CYS A 275 -89.50 9.98 15.02
C CYS A 275 -88.84 9.81 13.65
N ARG A 276 -89.51 10.22 12.57
CA ARG A 276 -88.98 10.19 11.20
C ARG A 276 -87.76 11.09 11.01
N ILE A 277 -87.76 12.29 11.62
CA ILE A 277 -86.60 13.19 11.65
C ILE A 277 -85.45 12.56 12.46
N ARG A 278 -85.74 11.93 13.60
CA ARG A 278 -84.76 11.22 14.42
C ARG A 278 -84.15 10.03 13.67
N ILE A 279 -84.94 9.24 12.93
CA ILE A 279 -84.46 8.15 12.07
C ILE A 279 -83.49 8.69 11.03
N LYS A 280 -83.87 9.72 10.26
CA LYS A 280 -82.97 10.36 9.27
C LYS A 280 -81.66 10.88 9.88
N HIS A 281 -81.70 11.41 11.10
CA HIS A 281 -80.49 11.86 11.78
C HIS A 281 -79.58 10.68 12.17
N LEU A 282 -80.16 9.56 12.62
CA LEU A 282 -79.42 8.33 12.93
C LEU A 282 -78.86 7.64 11.67
N GLU A 283 -79.61 7.64 10.56
CA GLU A 283 -79.14 7.17 9.24
C GLU A 283 -77.91 7.97 8.79
N ASN A 284 -78.01 9.31 8.77
CA ASN A 284 -76.89 10.19 8.40
C ASN A 284 -75.67 10.01 9.33
N ALA A 285 -75.88 9.89 10.65
CA ALA A 285 -74.79 9.64 11.61
C ALA A 285 -74.14 8.25 11.41
N GLY A 286 -74.92 7.25 10.99
CA GLY A 286 -74.43 5.95 10.57
C GLY A 286 -73.53 6.05 9.33
N ASP A 287 -73.99 6.75 8.28
CA ASP A 287 -73.21 6.97 7.07
C ASP A 287 -71.92 7.77 7.31
N ASP A 288 -71.95 8.83 8.14
CA ASP A 288 -70.75 9.57 8.53
C ASP A 288 -69.74 8.66 9.27
N MET A 289 -70.22 7.79 10.16
CA MET A 289 -69.36 6.81 10.84
C MET A 289 -68.78 5.78 9.87
N VAL A 290 -69.59 5.24 8.95
CA VAL A 290 -69.16 4.30 7.90
C VAL A 290 -68.13 4.95 6.97
N ASN A 291 -68.34 6.19 6.56
CA ASN A 291 -67.40 6.94 5.73
C ASN A 291 -66.10 7.26 6.47
N GLN A 292 -66.17 7.60 7.76
CA GLN A 292 -64.96 7.79 8.59
C GLN A 292 -64.16 6.50 8.77
N LEU A 293 -64.84 5.36 8.96
CA LEU A 293 -64.20 4.03 9.04
C LEU A 293 -63.59 3.63 7.69
N ARG A 294 -64.28 3.88 6.58
CA ARG A 294 -63.77 3.66 5.20
C ARG A 294 -62.52 4.51 4.92
N ALA A 295 -62.51 5.78 5.33
CA ALA A 295 -61.35 6.66 5.19
C ALA A 295 -60.16 6.19 6.04
N LYS A 296 -60.39 5.75 7.29
CA LYS A 296 -59.37 5.14 8.16
C LYS A 296 -58.80 3.86 7.53
N LEU A 297 -59.66 2.96 7.04
CA LEU A 297 -59.25 1.72 6.38
C LEU A 297 -58.36 1.99 5.15
N ASN A 298 -58.78 2.91 4.27
CA ASN A 298 -57.98 3.31 3.11
C ASN A 298 -56.62 3.88 3.51
N SER A 299 -56.55 4.67 4.60
CA SER A 299 -55.28 5.18 5.12
C SER A 299 -54.33 4.07 5.59
N GLU A 300 -54.83 3.03 6.26
CA GLU A 300 -54.01 1.88 6.66
C GLU A 300 -53.61 0.99 5.48
N VAL A 301 -54.46 0.84 4.45
CA VAL A 301 -54.12 0.13 3.20
C VAL A 301 -52.97 0.80 2.46
N GLU A 302 -52.97 2.13 2.37
CA GLU A 302 -51.86 2.89 1.77
C GLU A 302 -50.57 2.78 2.59
N LYS A 303 -50.63 2.91 3.93
CA LYS A 303 -49.47 2.68 4.81
C LYS A 303 -48.90 1.26 4.65
N LEU A 304 -49.76 0.25 4.50
CA LEU A 304 -49.35 -1.14 4.25
C LEU A 304 -48.67 -1.29 2.89
N ARG A 305 -49.14 -0.58 1.85
CA ARG A 305 -48.45 -0.52 0.54
C ARG A 305 -47.05 0.10 0.67
N GLU A 306 -46.93 1.27 1.31
CA GLU A 306 -45.61 1.89 1.52
C GLU A 306 -44.66 0.97 2.32
N LEU A 307 -45.16 0.25 3.33
CA LEU A 307 -44.36 -0.69 4.12
C LEU A 307 -43.92 -1.90 3.29
N LYS A 308 -44.75 -2.39 2.38
CA LYS A 308 -44.41 -3.47 1.43
C LYS A 308 -43.31 -3.02 0.45
N GLU A 309 -43.39 -1.79 -0.06
CA GLU A 309 -42.36 -1.19 -0.92
C GLU A 309 -41.04 -0.96 -0.18
N ARG A 310 -41.09 -0.37 1.03
CA ARG A 310 -39.90 -0.20 1.88
C ARG A 310 -39.24 -1.53 2.23
N LYS A 311 -40.03 -2.58 2.50
CA LYS A 311 -39.52 -3.95 2.68
C LYS A 311 -38.78 -4.43 1.43
N SER A 312 -39.41 -4.35 0.25
CA SER A 312 -38.81 -4.75 -1.03
C SER A 312 -37.48 -4.05 -1.30
N ALA A 313 -37.40 -2.74 -1.04
CA ALA A 313 -36.16 -1.96 -1.18
C ALA A 313 -35.06 -2.42 -0.20
N VAL A 314 -35.40 -2.78 1.04
CA VAL A 314 -34.46 -3.31 2.03
C VAL A 314 -33.99 -4.73 1.67
N ASP A 315 -34.90 -5.60 1.22
CA ASP A 315 -34.56 -6.94 0.75
C ASP A 315 -33.61 -6.88 -0.46
N GLY A 316 -33.85 -5.95 -1.39
CA GLY A 316 -32.94 -5.68 -2.53
C GLY A 316 -31.56 -5.17 -2.11
N GLN A 317 -31.46 -4.32 -1.07
CA GLN A 317 -30.17 -3.91 -0.50
C GLN A 317 -29.46 -5.07 0.20
N LEU A 318 -30.19 -5.94 0.91
CA LEU A 318 -29.64 -7.11 1.59
C LEU A 318 -29.04 -8.11 0.59
N GLN A 319 -29.67 -8.33 -0.56
CA GLN A 319 -29.11 -9.20 -1.61
C GLN A 319 -27.83 -8.59 -2.22
N LYS A 320 -27.80 -7.28 -2.49
CA LYS A 320 -26.57 -6.59 -2.95
C LYS A 320 -25.44 -6.69 -1.92
N ALA A 321 -25.75 -6.58 -0.62
CA ALA A 321 -24.76 -6.77 0.44
C ALA A 321 -24.22 -8.21 0.49
N LYS A 322 -25.08 -9.23 0.37
CA LYS A 322 -24.67 -10.65 0.31
C LYS A 322 -23.76 -10.96 -0.89
N LEU A 323 -24.06 -10.40 -2.07
CA LEU A 323 -23.20 -10.55 -3.25
C LEU A 323 -21.83 -9.91 -3.04
N ARG A 324 -21.78 -8.71 -2.44
CA ARG A 324 -20.50 -8.03 -2.13
C ARG A 324 -19.69 -8.75 -1.05
N ILE A 325 -20.34 -9.42 -0.10
CA ILE A 325 -19.67 -10.28 0.87
C ILE A 325 -18.98 -11.44 0.14
N LYS A 326 -19.68 -12.16 -0.74
CA LYS A 326 -19.10 -13.25 -1.55
C LYS A 326 -17.93 -12.83 -2.43
N GLU A 327 -17.99 -11.63 -3.02
CA GLU A 327 -16.89 -11.07 -3.81
C GLU A 327 -15.64 -10.76 -2.96
N LEU A 328 -15.82 -10.44 -1.67
CA LEU A 328 -14.72 -10.21 -0.73
C LEU A 328 -14.19 -11.54 -0.16
N GLU A 329 -15.06 -12.51 0.12
CA GLU A 329 -14.70 -13.87 0.54
C GLU A 329 -13.76 -14.52 -0.49
N GLY A 330 -14.12 -14.50 -1.79
CA GLY A 330 -13.26 -15.05 -2.85
C GLY A 330 -11.91 -14.31 -3.04
N LYS A 331 -11.84 -13.02 -2.67
CA LYS A 331 -10.57 -12.25 -2.71
C LYS A 331 -9.67 -12.52 -1.50
N VAL A 332 -10.25 -12.92 -0.37
CA VAL A 332 -9.48 -13.45 0.76
C VAL A 332 -8.89 -14.81 0.39
N GLU A 333 -9.68 -15.71 -0.21
CA GLU A 333 -9.22 -17.01 -0.70
C GLU A 333 -8.09 -16.86 -1.75
N GLU A 334 -8.22 -15.92 -2.70
CA GLU A 334 -7.16 -15.58 -3.67
C GLU A 334 -5.84 -15.16 -2.99
N GLU A 335 -5.88 -14.20 -2.07
CA GLU A 335 -4.69 -13.75 -1.35
C GLU A 335 -4.13 -14.82 -0.38
N GLU A 336 -4.96 -15.70 0.20
CA GLU A 336 -4.51 -16.85 1.01
C GLU A 336 -3.70 -17.86 0.16
N THR A 337 -4.11 -18.14 -1.08
CA THR A 337 -3.29 -18.99 -1.98
C THR A 337 -1.96 -18.32 -2.34
N LYS A 338 -1.97 -17.00 -2.55
CA LYS A 338 -0.78 -16.20 -2.88
C LYS A 338 0.19 -16.08 -1.71
N ILE A 339 -0.31 -15.92 -0.48
CA ILE A 339 0.48 -16.02 0.76
C ILE A 339 1.12 -17.42 0.87
N SER A 340 0.36 -18.48 0.60
CA SER A 340 0.85 -19.86 0.64
C SER A 340 1.97 -20.11 -0.38
N GLN A 341 1.85 -19.57 -1.60
CA GLN A 341 2.92 -19.61 -2.62
C GLN A 341 4.17 -18.85 -2.17
N LEU A 342 4.01 -17.65 -1.61
CA LEU A 342 5.13 -16.84 -1.10
C LEU A 342 5.86 -17.54 0.06
N GLN A 343 5.13 -18.18 0.98
CA GLN A 343 5.73 -19.00 2.05
C GLN A 343 6.53 -20.18 1.48
N GLY A 344 6.03 -20.85 0.44
CA GLY A 344 6.76 -21.89 -0.29
C GLY A 344 8.06 -21.37 -0.92
N ASN A 345 8.02 -20.19 -1.54
CA ASN A 345 9.18 -19.55 -2.14
C ASN A 345 10.23 -19.12 -1.11
N VAL A 346 9.82 -18.55 0.03
CA VAL A 346 10.72 -18.20 1.15
C VAL A 346 11.42 -19.47 1.67
N LYS A 347 10.67 -20.55 1.92
CA LYS A 347 11.23 -21.83 2.39
C LYS A 347 12.23 -22.45 1.40
N ASN A 348 12.05 -22.26 0.10
CA ASN A 348 13.02 -22.65 -0.93
C ASN A 348 14.30 -21.81 -0.85
N LEU A 349 14.17 -20.48 -0.76
CA LEU A 349 15.30 -19.56 -0.63
C LEU A 349 16.11 -19.78 0.65
N GLU A 350 15.46 -20.07 1.78
CA GLU A 350 16.12 -20.48 3.03
C GLU A 350 16.95 -21.77 2.86
N GLY A 351 16.44 -22.74 2.10
CA GLY A 351 17.17 -23.97 1.76
C GLY A 351 18.40 -23.71 0.90
N GLN A 352 18.27 -22.83 -0.10
CA GLN A 352 19.39 -22.41 -0.95
C GLN A 352 20.45 -21.62 -0.18
N LEU A 353 20.04 -20.77 0.76
CA LEU A 353 20.96 -20.03 1.63
C LEU A 353 21.77 -20.99 2.51
N LYS A 354 21.10 -21.87 3.25
CA LYS A 354 21.76 -22.90 4.09
C LYS A 354 22.74 -23.78 3.29
N HIS A 355 22.40 -24.14 2.05
CA HIS A 355 23.32 -24.89 1.18
C HIS A 355 24.54 -24.06 0.76
N LYS A 356 24.38 -22.77 0.45
CA LYS A 356 25.49 -21.86 0.17
C LYS A 356 26.38 -21.62 1.39
N ASP A 357 25.80 -21.53 2.59
CA ASP A 357 26.55 -21.34 3.84
C ASP A 357 27.44 -22.56 4.13
N ILE A 358 26.90 -23.78 4.03
CA ILE A 358 27.66 -25.04 4.20
C ILE A 358 28.81 -25.14 3.19
N ASN A 359 28.57 -24.77 1.93
CA ASN A 359 29.60 -24.72 0.88
C ASN A 359 30.66 -23.63 1.17
N GLY A 360 30.24 -22.46 1.66
CA GLY A 360 31.13 -21.39 2.10
C GLY A 360 32.06 -21.82 3.23
N GLU A 361 31.52 -22.48 4.26
CA GLU A 361 32.33 -23.07 5.33
C GLU A 361 33.30 -24.14 4.82
N GLN A 362 32.87 -25.01 3.88
CA GLN A 362 33.75 -26.02 3.31
C GLN A 362 34.93 -25.36 2.60
N ARG A 363 34.67 -24.37 1.74
CA ARG A 363 35.73 -23.62 1.04
C ARG A 363 36.64 -22.87 2.01
N LEU A 364 36.10 -22.34 3.11
CA LEU A 364 36.91 -21.72 4.17
C LEU A 364 37.84 -22.75 4.85
N ARG A 365 37.34 -23.96 5.16
CA ARG A 365 38.13 -25.07 5.71
C ARG A 365 39.20 -25.55 4.72
N GLU A 366 38.95 -25.49 3.42
CA GLU A 366 39.94 -25.81 2.37
C GLU A 366 41.01 -24.72 2.25
N VAL A 367 40.63 -23.44 2.23
CA VAL A 367 41.58 -22.31 2.22
C VAL A 367 42.46 -22.30 3.48
N GLN A 368 41.92 -22.62 4.66
CA GLN A 368 42.71 -22.74 5.89
C GLN A 368 43.74 -23.87 5.83
N LYS A 369 43.45 -24.99 5.14
CA LYS A 369 44.43 -26.06 4.90
C LYS A 369 45.54 -25.61 3.94
N LEU A 370 45.15 -24.94 2.84
CA LEU A 370 46.12 -24.40 1.87
C LEU A 370 47.03 -23.34 2.51
N LEU A 371 46.47 -22.45 3.35
CA LEU A 371 47.24 -21.43 4.07
C LEU A 371 48.29 -22.09 4.97
N LYS A 372 47.90 -23.04 5.84
CA LYS A 372 48.83 -23.78 6.72
C LYS A 372 49.92 -24.54 5.95
N ASN A 373 49.57 -25.12 4.81
CA ASN A 373 50.55 -25.76 3.93
C ASN A 373 51.52 -24.72 3.34
N SER A 374 51.03 -23.54 2.95
CA SER A 374 51.88 -22.46 2.41
C SER A 374 52.80 -21.85 3.48
N GLU A 375 52.31 -21.61 4.69
CA GLU A 375 53.09 -21.19 5.86
C GLU A 375 54.25 -22.17 6.12
N ALA A 376 53.95 -23.48 6.11
CA ALA A 376 54.95 -24.54 6.27
C ALA A 376 55.94 -24.66 5.08
N THR A 377 55.65 -24.07 3.91
CA THR A 377 56.63 -23.91 2.83
C THR A 377 57.42 -22.62 2.91
N VAL A 378 56.82 -21.52 3.37
CA VAL A 378 57.52 -20.24 3.60
C VAL A 378 58.62 -20.43 4.65
N VAL A 379 58.31 -21.04 5.80
CA VAL A 379 59.30 -21.34 6.85
C VAL A 379 60.46 -22.20 6.32
N LYS A 380 60.24 -23.10 5.36
CA LYS A 380 61.32 -23.88 4.72
C LYS A 380 62.19 -23.02 3.80
N LEU A 381 61.59 -22.10 3.06
CA LEU A 381 62.31 -21.17 2.19
C LEU A 381 63.09 -20.11 2.99
N GLU A 382 62.57 -19.67 4.14
CA GLU A 382 63.26 -18.78 5.07
C GLU A 382 64.50 -19.47 5.68
N ASN A 383 64.35 -20.69 6.20
CA ASN A 383 65.50 -21.49 6.66
C ASN A 383 66.55 -21.74 5.54
N GLN A 384 66.12 -21.86 4.28
CA GLN A 384 67.04 -21.97 3.13
C GLN A 384 67.72 -20.64 2.80
N ARG A 385 67.01 -19.51 2.85
CA ARG A 385 67.58 -18.16 2.72
C ARG A 385 68.67 -17.95 3.76
N ASP A 386 68.36 -18.20 5.03
CA ASP A 386 69.26 -17.92 6.16
C ASP A 386 70.53 -18.77 6.10
N SER A 387 70.40 -20.02 5.62
CA SER A 387 71.54 -20.90 5.34
C SER A 387 72.41 -20.40 4.18
N LEU A 388 71.81 -19.89 3.10
CA LEU A 388 72.54 -19.32 1.96
C LEU A 388 73.20 -17.98 2.30
N GLU A 389 72.52 -17.13 3.08
CA GLU A 389 73.04 -15.85 3.56
C GLU A 389 74.23 -16.04 4.49
N SER A 390 74.14 -17.01 5.42
CA SER A 390 75.27 -17.43 6.27
C SER A 390 76.49 -17.86 5.43
N ARG A 391 76.29 -18.69 4.40
CA ARG A 391 77.37 -19.13 3.49
C ARG A 391 77.92 -17.99 2.63
N LEU A 392 77.11 -16.98 2.29
CA LEU A 392 77.55 -15.80 1.55
C LEU A 392 78.44 -14.92 2.43
N ILE A 393 78.07 -14.74 3.70
CA ILE A 393 78.89 -14.02 4.70
C ILE A 393 80.23 -14.75 4.91
N GLU A 394 80.22 -16.07 5.02
CA GLU A 394 81.42 -16.92 5.13
C GLU A 394 82.33 -16.78 3.90
N LEU A 395 81.80 -17.01 2.69
CA LEU A 395 82.56 -16.84 1.43
C LEU A 395 83.11 -15.42 1.24
N LYS A 396 82.37 -14.39 1.68
CA LYS A 396 82.82 -12.99 1.60
C LYS A 396 83.96 -12.70 2.58
N LYS A 397 83.94 -13.32 3.76
CA LYS A 397 85.04 -13.26 4.73
C LYS A 397 86.27 -13.95 4.16
N ASP A 398 86.11 -15.16 3.59
CA ASP A 398 87.23 -15.92 3.02
C ASP A 398 87.85 -15.18 1.82
N LEU A 399 87.03 -14.61 0.93
CA LEU A 399 87.51 -13.77 -0.18
C LEU A 399 88.33 -12.58 0.35
N SER A 400 87.82 -11.87 1.36
CA SER A 400 88.53 -10.74 1.97
C SER A 400 89.83 -11.16 2.67
N ASN A 401 89.92 -12.40 3.17
CA ASN A 401 91.17 -12.94 3.72
C ASN A 401 92.17 -13.23 2.59
N THR A 402 91.74 -13.86 1.49
CA THR A 402 92.62 -14.13 0.33
C THR A 402 93.10 -12.85 -0.34
N GLU A 403 92.24 -11.84 -0.52
CA GLU A 403 92.64 -10.53 -1.05
C GLU A 403 93.66 -9.84 -0.14
N GLN A 404 93.53 -9.96 1.19
CA GLN A 404 94.54 -9.44 2.13
C GLN A 404 95.87 -10.21 2.05
N VAL A 405 95.85 -11.55 1.91
CA VAL A 405 97.06 -12.37 1.76
C VAL A 405 97.79 -12.03 0.45
N GLU A 406 97.09 -11.99 -0.70
CA GLU A 406 97.68 -11.61 -1.98
C GLU A 406 98.27 -10.19 -1.96
N LEU A 407 97.61 -9.24 -1.28
CA LEU A 407 98.14 -7.89 -1.11
C LEU A 407 99.39 -7.87 -0.21
N LEU A 408 99.43 -8.64 0.87
CA LEU A 408 100.60 -8.74 1.77
C LEU A 408 101.80 -9.38 1.07
N GLU A 409 101.63 -10.51 0.38
CA GLU A 409 102.69 -11.14 -0.42
C GLU A 409 103.27 -10.17 -1.47
N LYS A 410 102.39 -9.38 -2.10
CA LYS A 410 102.77 -8.41 -3.13
C LYS A 410 103.43 -7.16 -2.56
N ILE A 411 103.12 -6.76 -1.32
CA ILE A 411 103.86 -5.72 -0.59
C ILE A 411 105.27 -6.22 -0.28
N ILE A 412 105.42 -7.40 0.31
CA ILE A 412 106.73 -8.00 0.66
C ILE A 412 107.63 -8.09 -0.58
N TYR A 413 107.12 -8.60 -1.71
CA TYR A 413 107.86 -8.67 -2.96
C TYR A 413 108.28 -7.30 -3.51
N LEU A 414 107.48 -6.25 -3.30
CA LEU A 414 107.83 -4.88 -3.70
C LEU A 414 108.87 -4.26 -2.76
N GLU A 415 108.82 -4.57 -1.47
CA GLU A 415 109.81 -4.16 -0.46
C GLU A 415 111.17 -4.80 -0.74
N GLU A 416 111.24 -6.12 -0.94
CA GLU A 416 112.45 -6.85 -1.36
C GLU A 416 113.03 -6.26 -2.65
N LYS A 417 112.18 -6.01 -3.65
CA LYS A 417 112.62 -5.41 -4.93
C LYS A 417 113.13 -3.98 -4.76
N SER A 418 112.54 -3.20 -3.85
CA SER A 418 113.02 -1.85 -3.54
C SER A 418 114.40 -1.90 -2.89
N GLU A 419 114.61 -2.79 -1.92
CA GLU A 419 115.90 -2.99 -1.25
C GLU A 419 117.01 -3.41 -2.25
N ILE A 420 116.69 -4.24 -3.24
CA ILE A 420 117.62 -4.62 -4.33
C ILE A 420 117.98 -3.41 -5.20
N LEU A 421 117.01 -2.57 -5.57
CA LEU A 421 117.23 -1.38 -6.38
C LEU A 421 118.03 -0.30 -5.62
N GLU A 422 117.79 -0.17 -4.31
CA GLU A 422 118.50 0.76 -3.43
C GLU A 422 119.97 0.37 -3.28
N LYS A 423 120.26 -0.93 -3.09
CA LYS A 423 121.64 -1.47 -3.13
C LYS A 423 122.31 -1.26 -4.49
N GLN A 424 121.59 -1.39 -5.60
CA GLN A 424 122.13 -1.10 -6.93
C GLN A 424 122.51 0.38 -7.09
N LEU A 425 121.65 1.30 -6.64
CA LEU A 425 121.95 2.73 -6.58
C LEU A 425 123.18 3.03 -5.72
N GLU A 426 123.29 2.39 -4.55
CA GLU A 426 124.42 2.53 -3.63
C GLU A 426 125.74 2.04 -4.26
N THR A 427 125.72 0.98 -5.09
CA THR A 427 126.90 0.55 -5.86
C THR A 427 127.26 1.44 -7.05
N LEU A 428 126.29 2.06 -7.72
CA LEU A 428 126.53 2.94 -8.86
C LEU A 428 127.04 4.34 -8.45
N HIS A 429 126.71 4.78 -7.23
CA HIS A 429 127.13 6.08 -6.70
C HIS A 429 128.67 6.28 -6.63
N PRO A 430 129.48 5.35 -6.07
CA PRO A 430 130.95 5.46 -6.10
C PRO A 430 131.54 5.31 -7.50
N GLU A 431 130.93 4.54 -8.41
CA GLU A 431 131.39 4.45 -9.81
C GLU A 431 131.21 5.80 -10.53
N LEU A 432 130.06 6.45 -10.35
CA LEU A 432 129.80 7.78 -10.91
C LEU A 432 130.77 8.83 -10.35
N SER A 433 131.00 8.82 -9.03
CA SER A 433 131.97 9.70 -8.37
C SER A 433 133.40 9.49 -8.89
N THR A 434 133.83 8.23 -9.04
CA THR A 434 135.13 7.87 -9.63
C THR A 434 135.23 8.33 -11.09
N CYS A 435 134.12 8.28 -11.84
CA CYS A 435 134.06 8.78 -13.21
C CYS A 435 134.17 10.31 -13.28
N GLN A 436 133.52 11.05 -12.36
CA GLN A 436 133.65 12.51 -12.26
C GLN A 436 135.08 12.94 -11.94
N GLN A 437 135.73 12.31 -10.96
CA GLN A 437 137.13 12.59 -10.61
C GLN A 437 138.09 12.35 -11.80
N ARG A 438 137.85 11.30 -12.60
CA ARG A 438 138.61 11.06 -13.84
C ARG A 438 138.40 12.14 -14.90
N VAL A 439 137.18 12.67 -15.03
CA VAL A 439 136.90 13.77 -15.96
C VAL A 439 137.62 15.06 -15.51
N GLU A 440 137.58 15.39 -14.22
CA GLU A 440 138.33 16.54 -13.68
C GLU A 440 139.85 16.40 -13.87
N HIS A 441 140.40 15.20 -13.70
CA HIS A 441 141.81 14.91 -13.99
C HIS A 441 142.15 15.22 -15.45
N PHE A 442 141.40 14.68 -16.43
CA PHE A 442 141.66 14.90 -17.85
C PHE A 442 141.46 16.36 -18.28
N VAL A 443 140.54 17.10 -17.67
CA VAL A 443 140.36 18.54 -17.92
C VAL A 443 141.60 19.34 -17.47
N ASN A 444 142.12 19.06 -16.27
CA ASN A 444 143.34 19.70 -15.76
C ASN A 444 144.59 19.30 -16.56
N GLU A 445 144.70 18.03 -16.97
CA GLU A 445 145.78 17.53 -17.80
C GLU A 445 145.80 18.21 -19.18
N LYS A 446 144.64 18.31 -19.85
CA LYS A 446 144.49 19.07 -21.10
C LYS A 446 144.94 20.53 -20.93
N LEU A 447 144.49 21.20 -19.87
CA LEU A 447 144.79 22.62 -19.63
C LEU A 447 146.30 22.86 -19.48
N ASN A 448 147.02 21.97 -18.79
CA ASN A 448 148.48 22.05 -18.66
C ASN A 448 149.21 21.84 -20.01
N ILE A 449 148.75 20.88 -20.82
CA ILE A 449 149.31 20.62 -22.15
C ILE A 449 149.09 21.81 -23.10
N GLU A 450 147.88 22.39 -23.07
CA GLU A 450 147.48 23.53 -23.91
C GLU A 450 148.30 24.78 -23.58
N ASN A 451 148.50 25.07 -22.29
CA ASN A 451 149.42 26.13 -21.83
C ASN A 451 150.87 25.91 -22.30
N HIS A 452 151.41 24.69 -22.21
CA HIS A 452 152.78 24.39 -22.64
C HIS A 452 153.00 24.57 -24.14
N PHE A 453 152.01 24.23 -24.97
CA PHE A 453 152.06 24.50 -26.40
C PHE A 453 151.96 25.99 -26.71
N GLN A 454 151.12 26.75 -25.97
CA GLN A 454 151.02 28.20 -26.13
C GLN A 454 152.37 28.89 -25.89
N THR A 455 153.08 28.55 -24.81
CA THR A 455 154.41 29.15 -24.50
C THR A 455 155.43 28.90 -25.61
N LYS A 456 155.50 27.66 -26.14
CA LYS A 456 156.41 27.30 -27.24
C LYS A 456 156.07 28.02 -28.55
N LEU A 457 154.80 28.30 -28.80
CA LEU A 457 154.36 29.08 -29.95
C LEU A 457 154.78 30.55 -29.82
N GLU A 458 154.70 31.12 -28.62
CA GLU A 458 155.19 32.47 -28.29
C GLU A 458 156.72 32.57 -28.51
N GLU A 459 157.50 31.61 -27.99
CA GLU A 459 158.95 31.52 -28.19
C GLU A 459 159.32 31.46 -29.68
N LYS A 460 158.70 30.56 -30.45
CA LYS A 460 159.00 30.41 -31.89
C LYS A 460 158.50 31.57 -32.74
N SER A 461 157.42 32.24 -32.34
CA SER A 461 156.96 33.48 -32.98
C SER A 461 157.99 34.61 -32.85
N ASN A 462 158.69 34.69 -31.71
CA ASN A 462 159.75 35.70 -31.50
C ASN A 462 161.07 35.31 -32.19
N GLU A 463 161.46 34.03 -32.15
CA GLU A 463 162.61 33.52 -32.91
C GLU A 463 162.48 33.78 -34.43
N ILE A 464 161.26 33.69 -34.98
CA ILE A 464 160.98 34.03 -36.39
C ILE A 464 161.15 35.53 -36.67
N LYS A 465 160.79 36.44 -35.75
CA LYS A 465 160.96 37.89 -35.94
C LYS A 465 162.44 38.28 -36.00
N ASP A 466 163.27 37.73 -35.12
CA ASP A 466 164.72 37.98 -35.13
C ASP A 466 165.37 37.43 -36.42
N LEU A 467 164.92 36.27 -36.90
CA LEU A 467 165.35 35.72 -38.18
C LEU A 467 164.90 36.59 -39.37
N GLN A 468 163.69 37.16 -39.36
CA GLN A 468 163.23 38.09 -40.38
C GLN A 468 164.07 39.39 -40.41
N LEU A 469 164.43 39.93 -39.24
CA LEU A 469 165.32 41.10 -39.11
C LEU A 469 166.74 40.86 -39.65
N ASN A 470 167.28 39.65 -39.42
CA ASN A 470 168.53 39.20 -40.02
C ASN A 470 168.40 39.03 -41.56
N ILE A 471 167.29 38.48 -42.04
CA ILE A 471 167.06 38.30 -43.48
C ILE A 471 167.03 39.65 -44.20
N GLU A 472 166.24 40.64 -43.76
CA GLU A 472 166.23 41.97 -44.40
C GLU A 472 167.63 42.62 -44.46
N THR A 473 168.47 42.32 -43.47
CA THR A 473 169.84 42.85 -43.39
C THR A 473 170.77 42.15 -44.38
N LEU A 474 170.69 40.82 -44.47
CA LEU A 474 171.44 40.02 -45.44
C LEU A 474 170.96 40.24 -46.89
N GLU A 475 169.68 40.56 -47.12
CA GLU A 475 169.17 40.87 -48.47
C GLU A 475 169.75 42.19 -49.02
N ARG A 476 169.94 43.19 -48.16
CA ARG A 476 170.62 44.44 -48.53
C ARG A 476 172.11 44.23 -48.90
N GLU A 477 172.78 43.27 -48.27
CA GLU A 477 174.15 42.89 -48.64
C GLU A 477 174.21 42.01 -49.90
N ARG A 478 173.28 41.07 -50.04
CA ARG A 478 173.14 40.17 -51.20
C ARG A 478 173.03 40.95 -52.51
N ASP A 479 172.21 41.98 -52.56
CA ASP A 479 171.93 42.70 -53.80
C ASP A 479 173.04 43.71 -54.17
N SER A 480 173.91 44.05 -53.21
CA SER A 480 175.22 44.67 -53.46
C SER A 480 176.21 43.70 -54.13
N PHE A 481 176.16 42.41 -53.78
CA PHE A 481 177.08 41.39 -54.31
C PHE A 481 176.63 40.75 -55.63
N LYS A 482 175.32 40.56 -55.85
CA LYS A 482 174.78 39.87 -57.04
C LYS A 482 175.10 40.56 -58.37
N GLN A 483 175.39 41.86 -58.39
CA GLN A 483 175.79 42.58 -59.60
C GLN A 483 177.22 42.23 -60.08
N LYS A 484 177.97 41.36 -59.38
CA LYS A 484 179.37 41.01 -59.70
C LYS A 484 179.64 39.56 -60.13
N VAL A 485 178.68 38.65 -59.97
CA VAL A 485 178.80 37.23 -60.35
C VAL A 485 177.45 36.81 -60.95
N LYS A 486 177.10 37.19 -62.19
CA LYS A 486 177.81 37.06 -63.47
C LYS A 486 178.00 35.59 -63.88
N ASP A 487 177.31 35.23 -64.96
CA ASP A 487 177.53 34.13 -65.91
C ASP A 487 178.00 32.77 -65.36
N LEU A 488 177.07 31.81 -65.15
CA LEU A 488 177.12 30.41 -65.67
C LEU A 488 175.93 29.52 -65.18
N GLU A 489 175.46 28.67 -66.10
CA GLU A 489 174.80 27.34 -65.96
C GLU A 489 173.64 27.05 -64.97
N SER A 490 172.42 27.26 -65.46
CA SER A 490 171.28 26.31 -65.60
C SER A 490 171.18 24.95 -64.83
N ALA A 491 169.94 24.71 -64.31
CA ALA A 491 169.14 23.44 -64.39
C ALA A 491 169.44 22.25 -63.41
N PRO A 492 168.52 21.26 -63.21
CA PRO A 492 167.04 21.29 -63.22
C PRO A 492 166.36 20.67 -61.91
N PRO A 493 165.48 19.61 -61.86
CA PRO A 493 164.28 19.63 -60.97
C PRO A 493 164.03 18.34 -60.11
N VAL A 494 162.75 18.03 -59.77
CA VAL A 494 162.21 16.77 -59.17
C VAL A 494 162.40 16.62 -57.63
N ALA A 495 161.62 15.84 -56.84
CA ALA A 495 160.16 15.81 -56.56
C ALA A 495 159.86 14.88 -55.33
N PRO A 496 159.08 13.76 -55.32
CA PRO A 496 158.27 13.38 -54.14
C PRO A 496 158.51 11.94 -53.59
N THR A 497 157.46 11.29 -53.01
CA THR A 497 157.28 9.84 -52.68
C THR A 497 157.68 9.33 -51.26
N SER A 498 157.11 8.26 -50.66
CA SER A 498 155.76 7.62 -50.78
C SER A 498 155.34 6.74 -49.54
N PRO A 499 155.00 5.42 -49.53
CA PRO A 499 153.68 4.96 -49.01
C PRO A 499 153.61 3.72 -48.05
N ARG A 500 152.35 3.29 -47.77
CA ARG A 500 151.81 1.88 -47.78
C ARG A 500 151.47 1.16 -46.41
N PRO A 501 150.82 -0.05 -46.34
CA PRO A 501 149.38 -0.16 -46.00
C PRO A 501 148.92 -1.35 -45.07
N GLN A 502 147.58 -1.62 -44.99
CA GLN A 502 146.88 -2.88 -44.57
C GLN A 502 146.95 -3.27 -43.06
N SER A 503 146.07 -4.07 -42.41
CA SER A 503 144.64 -4.55 -42.55
C SER A 503 144.23 -5.30 -41.22
N LYS A 504 143.14 -6.07 -40.94
CA LYS A 504 141.96 -6.67 -41.64
C LYS A 504 140.97 -7.36 -40.61
N GLN A 505 139.65 -7.49 -40.91
CA GLN A 505 138.67 -8.52 -40.39
C GLN A 505 138.31 -8.57 -38.86
N SER A 506 137.20 -9.17 -38.34
CA SER A 506 135.90 -9.68 -38.89
C SER A 506 134.79 -10.06 -37.84
N ALA A 507 133.51 -9.89 -38.20
CA ALA A 507 132.28 -10.72 -37.96
C ALA A 507 131.74 -11.15 -36.55
N ASN A 508 130.48 -10.75 -36.24
CA ASN A 508 129.18 -11.51 -36.08
C ASN A 508 129.10 -12.91 -35.36
N PRO A 509 127.91 -13.46 -34.95
CA PRO A 509 126.49 -13.07 -35.23
C PRO A 509 125.43 -13.20 -34.08
N GLU A 510 124.13 -13.02 -34.44
CA GLU A 510 122.88 -13.58 -33.86
C GLU A 510 122.35 -13.09 -32.46
N SER A 511 121.04 -13.05 -32.15
CA SER A 511 119.77 -13.34 -32.89
C SER A 511 118.51 -12.73 -32.22
N GLU A 512 117.42 -12.49 -32.99
CA GLU A 512 115.98 -12.49 -32.55
C GLU A 512 115.46 -11.41 -31.54
N ASN A 513 114.16 -11.06 -31.41
CA ASN A 513 112.92 -11.34 -32.18
C ASN A 513 111.78 -10.28 -32.03
N ILE A 514 110.78 -10.36 -32.94
CA ILE A 514 109.34 -9.96 -32.84
C ILE A 514 108.88 -8.50 -32.55
N SER A 515 108.23 -7.95 -33.60
CA SER A 515 107.09 -7.01 -33.66
C SER A 515 106.42 -6.49 -32.36
N TYR A 516 106.38 -5.16 -32.21
CA TYR A 516 105.60 -4.44 -31.20
C TYR A 516 104.23 -3.89 -31.69
N GLY A 517 103.86 -4.12 -32.95
CA GLY A 517 102.74 -3.39 -33.59
C GLY A 517 101.32 -3.94 -33.38
N SER A 518 101.16 -5.13 -32.80
CA SER A 518 99.85 -5.85 -32.82
C SER A 518 99.15 -5.99 -31.47
N LEU A 519 99.85 -5.79 -30.34
CA LEU A 519 99.28 -6.10 -29.01
C LEU A 519 98.29 -5.03 -28.52
N GLU A 520 98.53 -3.75 -28.83
CA GLU A 520 97.61 -2.66 -28.50
C GLU A 520 96.35 -2.71 -29.36
N ILE A 521 96.49 -3.04 -30.65
CA ILE A 521 95.34 -3.28 -31.55
C ILE A 521 94.46 -4.40 -30.98
N LEU A 522 95.05 -5.49 -30.44
CA LEU A 522 94.30 -6.57 -29.82
C LEU A 522 93.54 -6.10 -28.57
N LYS A 523 94.21 -5.39 -27.64
CA LYS A 523 93.58 -4.84 -26.42
C LYS A 523 92.45 -3.86 -26.74
N VAL A 524 92.60 -3.01 -27.75
CA VAL A 524 91.55 -2.11 -28.24
C VAL A 524 90.39 -2.90 -28.87
N ASN A 525 90.66 -3.96 -29.63
CA ASN A 525 89.64 -4.85 -30.19
C ASN A 525 88.82 -5.53 -29.07
N ASP A 526 89.46 -6.01 -28.01
CA ASP A 526 88.79 -6.63 -26.86
C ASP A 526 88.04 -5.65 -25.97
N GLY A 527 88.49 -4.39 -25.88
CA GLY A 527 87.74 -3.30 -25.27
C GLY A 527 86.48 -2.97 -26.07
N LEU A 528 86.62 -2.81 -27.40
CA LEU A 528 85.50 -2.58 -28.31
C LEU A 528 84.50 -3.76 -28.30
N ARG A 529 84.98 -5.01 -28.24
CA ARG A 529 84.12 -6.20 -28.13
C ARG A 529 83.30 -6.20 -26.84
N ARG A 530 83.92 -5.89 -25.70
CA ARG A 530 83.22 -5.74 -24.41
C ARG A 530 82.16 -4.64 -24.48
N ASN A 531 82.55 -3.44 -24.93
CA ASN A 531 81.62 -2.32 -25.12
C ASN A 531 80.45 -2.70 -26.05
N ILE A 532 80.69 -3.46 -27.13
CA ILE A 532 79.64 -3.96 -28.04
C ILE A 532 78.74 -5.00 -27.36
N THR A 533 79.28 -5.89 -26.51
CA THR A 533 78.43 -6.84 -25.74
C THR A 533 77.63 -6.15 -24.65
N ASP A 534 78.18 -5.11 -24.02
CA ASP A 534 77.48 -4.36 -22.97
C ASP A 534 76.40 -3.45 -23.56
N LEU A 535 76.67 -2.77 -24.69
CA LEU A 535 75.67 -2.05 -25.48
C LEU A 535 74.56 -2.99 -26.01
N LYS A 536 74.88 -4.25 -26.35
CA LYS A 536 73.86 -5.25 -26.70
C LYS A 536 73.05 -5.75 -25.50
N ARG A 537 73.59 -5.68 -24.28
CA ARG A 537 72.86 -5.98 -23.05
C ARG A 537 71.89 -4.85 -22.70
N THR A 538 72.38 -3.60 -22.66
CA THR A 538 71.55 -2.43 -22.38
C THR A 538 70.48 -2.21 -23.45
N LEU A 539 70.76 -2.51 -24.73
CA LEU A 539 69.72 -2.52 -25.78
C LEU A 539 68.58 -3.49 -25.43
N LYS A 540 68.90 -4.73 -25.04
CA LYS A 540 67.88 -5.73 -24.64
C LYS A 540 67.14 -5.34 -23.37
N GLU A 541 67.82 -4.75 -22.41
CA GLU A 541 67.21 -4.24 -21.18
C GLU A 541 66.20 -3.13 -21.52
N VAL A 542 66.58 -2.15 -22.34
CA VAL A 542 65.70 -1.09 -22.85
C VAL A 542 64.56 -1.64 -23.71
N GLU A 543 64.78 -2.64 -24.55
CA GLU A 543 63.70 -3.34 -25.29
C GLU A 543 62.71 -4.03 -24.33
N SER A 544 63.19 -4.62 -23.23
CA SER A 544 62.36 -5.26 -22.23
C SER A 544 61.57 -4.24 -21.38
N GLU A 545 62.18 -3.11 -21.03
CA GLU A 545 61.50 -1.99 -20.38
C GLU A 545 60.46 -1.34 -21.30
N LEU A 546 60.76 -1.19 -22.59
CA LEU A 546 59.86 -0.62 -23.59
C LEU A 546 58.62 -1.50 -23.78
N ASN A 547 58.79 -2.82 -23.86
CA ASN A 547 57.68 -3.78 -23.89
C ASN A 547 56.88 -3.77 -22.57
N THR A 548 57.54 -3.63 -21.43
CA THR A 548 56.89 -3.52 -20.11
C THR A 548 56.09 -2.21 -19.99
N ARG A 549 56.63 -1.07 -20.43
CA ARG A 549 55.90 0.21 -20.51
C ARG A 549 54.77 0.16 -21.51
N SER A 550 54.95 -0.49 -22.66
CA SER A 550 53.89 -0.67 -23.67
C SER A 550 52.70 -1.45 -23.12
N THR A 551 52.95 -2.58 -22.45
CA THR A 551 51.88 -3.37 -21.80
C THR A 551 51.23 -2.64 -20.63
N GLN A 552 51.99 -1.89 -19.81
CA GLN A 552 51.43 -1.01 -18.77
C GLN A 552 50.57 0.12 -19.36
N LEU A 553 50.96 0.72 -20.49
CA LEU A 553 50.16 1.73 -21.18
C LEU A 553 48.85 1.13 -21.73
N GLN A 554 48.88 -0.06 -22.33
CA GLN A 554 47.67 -0.77 -22.76
C GLN A 554 46.74 -1.12 -21.57
N GLN A 555 47.29 -1.44 -20.40
CA GLN A 555 46.50 -1.66 -19.17
C GLN A 555 45.87 -0.35 -18.68
N LYS A 556 46.63 0.75 -18.62
CA LYS A 556 46.11 2.08 -18.28
C LYS A 556 45.05 2.56 -19.26
N GLU A 557 45.22 2.31 -20.55
CA GLU A 557 44.23 2.68 -21.57
C GLU A 557 42.93 1.87 -21.42
N LYS A 558 43.02 0.55 -21.12
CA LYS A 558 41.84 -0.26 -20.79
C LYS A 558 41.11 0.28 -19.55
N LEU A 559 41.84 0.67 -18.51
CA LEU A 559 41.25 1.26 -17.30
C LEU A 559 40.59 2.61 -17.58
N LEU A 560 41.23 3.50 -18.35
CA LEU A 560 40.65 4.79 -18.76
C LEU A 560 39.41 4.61 -19.65
N ARG A 561 39.42 3.65 -20.58
CA ARG A 561 38.24 3.30 -21.39
C ARG A 561 37.09 2.78 -20.50
N GLU A 562 37.37 2.00 -19.47
CA GLU A 562 36.34 1.53 -18.52
C GLU A 562 35.81 2.65 -17.63
N GLN A 563 36.69 3.53 -17.14
CA GLN A 563 36.30 4.73 -16.38
C GLN A 563 35.46 5.68 -17.23
N ALA A 564 35.76 5.82 -18.53
CA ALA A 564 34.95 6.60 -19.46
C ALA A 564 33.55 6.00 -19.69
N LYS A 565 33.40 4.66 -19.72
CA LYS A 565 32.08 4.02 -19.71
C LYS A 565 31.31 4.32 -18.42
N GLN A 566 31.98 4.23 -17.26
CA GLN A 566 31.34 4.51 -15.96
C GLN A 566 30.88 5.97 -15.86
N LEU A 567 31.68 6.91 -16.38
CA LEU A 567 31.28 8.31 -16.52
C LEU A 567 30.08 8.45 -17.47
N LYS A 568 30.10 7.82 -18.65
CA LYS A 568 28.96 7.85 -19.58
C LYS A 568 27.67 7.30 -18.97
N ILE A 569 27.74 6.19 -18.22
CA ILE A 569 26.60 5.61 -17.49
C ILE A 569 26.11 6.57 -16.38
N ARG A 570 27.02 7.25 -15.68
CA ARG A 570 26.69 8.27 -14.68
C ARG A 570 26.01 9.49 -15.32
N ASP A 571 26.49 9.94 -16.48
CA ASP A 571 25.94 11.07 -17.21
C ASP A 571 24.58 10.72 -17.83
N GLU A 572 24.39 9.48 -18.29
CA GLU A 572 23.08 8.94 -18.70
C GLU A 572 22.11 8.85 -17.51
N MET A 573 22.55 8.38 -16.33
CA MET A 573 21.75 8.43 -15.10
C MET A 573 21.40 9.88 -14.70
N LEU A 574 22.35 10.81 -14.80
CA LEU A 574 22.09 12.23 -14.52
C LEU A 574 21.11 12.82 -15.52
N ALA A 575 21.22 12.50 -16.81
CA ALA A 575 20.29 12.91 -17.85
C ALA A 575 18.87 12.34 -17.63
N VAL A 576 18.74 11.08 -17.16
CA VAL A 576 17.45 10.49 -16.76
C VAL A 576 16.86 11.18 -15.53
N MET A 577 17.68 11.47 -14.50
CA MET A 577 17.22 12.17 -13.30
C MET A 577 16.86 13.65 -13.55
N GLN A 578 17.55 14.32 -14.49
CA GLN A 578 17.28 15.71 -14.86
C GLN A 578 16.15 15.82 -15.89
N GLY A 579 16.04 14.87 -16.82
CA GLY A 579 15.03 14.82 -17.89
C GLY A 579 13.59 14.67 -17.39
N ASN A 580 13.39 14.23 -16.14
CA ASN A 580 12.07 14.17 -15.49
C ASN A 580 11.50 15.55 -15.06
N ARG A 581 11.99 16.66 -15.63
CA ARG A 581 11.42 18.01 -15.42
C ARG A 581 10.80 18.64 -16.66
N ASP A 582 11.33 18.39 -17.86
CA ASP A 582 10.92 19.07 -19.08
C ASP A 582 10.43 18.13 -20.18
N LYS A 583 9.43 18.59 -20.94
CA LYS A 583 8.64 17.75 -21.84
C LYS A 583 9.16 17.78 -23.28
N GLY A 584 9.38 16.59 -23.85
CA GLY A 584 9.06 16.32 -25.25
C GLY A 584 10.21 15.95 -26.19
N ASN A 585 9.83 15.21 -27.24
CA ASN A 585 10.58 14.87 -28.44
C ASN A 585 11.94 14.16 -28.28
N LEU A 586 11.91 12.83 -28.42
CA LEU A 586 13.11 12.03 -28.70
C LEU A 586 12.90 11.11 -29.92
N THR A 587 13.05 11.67 -31.12
CA THR A 587 12.91 10.94 -32.40
C THR A 587 14.12 11.15 -33.32
N SER A 588 15.31 10.68 -32.92
CA SER A 588 16.43 10.33 -33.84
C SER A 588 17.65 9.82 -33.07
N LEU A 589 17.84 8.50 -32.97
CA LEU A 589 19.18 7.88 -33.04
C LEU A 589 19.11 6.37 -33.32
N HIS A 590 18.92 5.98 -34.59
CA HIS A 590 18.87 4.57 -34.97
C HIS A 590 19.74 4.27 -36.20
N LYS A 591 21.04 4.03 -35.97
CA LYS A 591 22.01 3.44 -36.92
C LYS A 591 23.33 3.05 -36.24
N SER A 592 24.00 2.04 -36.79
CA SER A 592 25.19 1.33 -36.26
C SER A 592 24.94 0.52 -34.97
N GLY A 593 25.71 -0.55 -34.75
CA GLY A 593 25.50 -1.49 -33.63
C GLY A 593 24.70 -2.76 -33.96
N LYS A 594 24.90 -3.36 -35.14
CA LYS A 594 24.59 -4.79 -35.35
C LYS A 594 25.81 -5.62 -34.92
N ASP A 595 25.50 -6.80 -34.37
CA ASP A 595 26.37 -7.95 -34.14
C ASP A 595 27.45 -7.74 -33.03
N LEU A 596 27.63 -8.63 -32.04
CA LEU A 596 27.07 -9.97 -31.81
C LEU A 596 26.42 -10.10 -30.42
N VAL A 597 25.52 -11.10 -30.27
CA VAL A 597 24.87 -11.57 -29.03
C VAL A 597 23.98 -10.53 -28.32
N GLY A 598 22.66 -10.78 -28.29
CA GLY A 598 21.78 -10.12 -27.31
C GLY A 598 20.44 -9.56 -27.79
N LYS A 599 20.02 -9.76 -29.06
CA LYS A 599 18.75 -9.16 -29.54
C LYS A 599 17.51 -9.68 -28.82
N ALA A 600 17.36 -10.99 -28.68
CA ALA A 600 16.22 -11.57 -27.95
C ALA A 600 16.16 -11.05 -26.50
N SER A 601 17.30 -11.06 -25.79
CA SER A 601 17.39 -10.52 -24.42
C SER A 601 17.18 -9.01 -24.32
N LEU A 602 17.45 -8.24 -25.38
CA LEU A 602 17.21 -6.79 -25.42
C LEU A 602 15.71 -6.49 -25.63
N GLU A 603 15.06 -7.24 -26.51
CA GLU A 603 13.62 -7.14 -26.79
C GLU A 603 12.79 -7.62 -25.59
N GLU A 604 13.23 -8.69 -24.92
CA GLU A 604 12.73 -9.17 -23.64
C GLU A 604 12.95 -8.14 -22.50
N LEU A 605 14.11 -7.46 -22.48
CA LEU A 605 14.37 -6.34 -21.56
C LEU A 605 13.44 -5.15 -21.80
N TYR A 606 13.15 -4.79 -23.06
CA TYR A 606 12.21 -3.72 -23.39
C TYR A 606 10.77 -4.08 -22.99
N SER A 607 10.31 -5.31 -23.28
CA SER A 607 9.00 -5.78 -22.82
C SER A 607 8.91 -5.80 -21.29
N THR A 608 9.95 -6.26 -20.61
CA THR A 608 10.03 -6.26 -19.13
C THR A 608 10.03 -4.84 -18.57
N LEU A 609 10.69 -3.89 -19.24
CA LEU A 609 10.73 -2.48 -18.85
C LEU A 609 9.35 -1.83 -19.02
N GLU A 610 8.63 -2.12 -20.11
CA GLU A 610 7.27 -1.62 -20.36
C GLU A 610 6.25 -2.20 -19.36
N ASP A 611 6.35 -3.50 -19.05
CA ASP A 611 5.58 -4.14 -17.97
C ASP A 611 5.88 -3.51 -16.61
N LYS A 612 7.15 -3.18 -16.33
CA LYS A 612 7.52 -2.51 -15.07
C LYS A 612 7.06 -1.07 -15.03
N GLN A 613 7.06 -0.36 -16.15
CA GLN A 613 6.61 1.04 -16.23
C GLN A 613 5.09 1.15 -16.12
N THR A 614 4.33 0.22 -16.72
CA THR A 614 2.87 0.13 -16.54
C THR A 614 2.49 -0.28 -15.11
N GLN A 615 3.24 -1.19 -14.48
CA GLN A 615 3.10 -1.50 -13.05
C GLN A 615 3.39 -0.28 -12.17
N LEU A 616 4.40 0.53 -12.49
CA LEU A 616 4.72 1.77 -11.77
C LEU A 616 3.58 2.78 -11.84
N VAL A 617 3.06 3.07 -13.04
CA VAL A 617 1.93 3.98 -13.26
C VAL A 617 0.65 3.48 -12.55
N HIS A 618 0.45 2.16 -12.47
CA HIS A 618 -0.64 1.58 -11.68
C HIS A 618 -0.46 1.82 -10.17
N LEU A 619 0.75 1.63 -9.64
CA LEU A 619 1.06 1.89 -8.24
C LEU A 619 0.96 3.37 -7.88
N GLU A 620 1.47 4.28 -8.71
CA GLU A 620 1.30 5.74 -8.54
C GLU A 620 -0.17 6.14 -8.45
N LYS A 621 -1.00 5.58 -9.35
CA LYS A 621 -2.45 5.81 -9.36
C LYS A 621 -3.13 5.26 -8.10
N MET A 622 -2.64 4.14 -7.56
CA MET A 622 -3.15 3.54 -6.31
C MET A 622 -2.75 4.37 -5.09
N VAL A 623 -1.47 4.77 -4.98
CA VAL A 623 -0.95 5.65 -3.92
C VAL A 623 -1.74 6.95 -3.89
N LYS A 624 -1.93 7.62 -5.04
CA LYS A 624 -2.72 8.85 -5.14
C LYS A 624 -4.18 8.68 -4.70
N GLN A 625 -4.79 7.52 -4.98
CA GLN A 625 -6.13 7.20 -4.46
C GLN A 625 -6.15 7.02 -2.94
N MET A 626 -5.09 6.47 -2.33
CA MET A 626 -4.94 6.40 -0.88
C MET A 626 -4.73 7.78 -0.26
N GLU A 627 -3.88 8.64 -0.84
CA GLU A 627 -3.66 10.02 -0.40
C GLU A 627 -4.98 10.83 -0.44
N ASP A 628 -5.72 10.76 -1.55
CA ASP A 628 -7.04 11.40 -1.66
C ASP A 628 -8.04 10.84 -0.63
N GLN A 629 -7.94 9.55 -0.27
CA GLN A 629 -8.80 8.92 0.74
C GLN A 629 -8.43 9.35 2.17
N GLU A 630 -7.13 9.40 2.48
CA GLU A 630 -6.63 9.89 3.77
C GLU A 630 -6.97 11.37 3.96
N LYS A 631 -6.76 12.21 2.95
CA LYS A 631 -7.17 13.62 2.96
C LYS A 631 -8.67 13.78 3.25
N ARG A 632 -9.53 12.99 2.58
CA ARG A 632 -10.98 12.97 2.85
C ARG A 632 -11.33 12.46 4.25
N ALA A 633 -10.54 11.56 4.83
CA ALA A 633 -10.73 11.09 6.20
C ALA A 633 -10.29 12.15 7.23
N GLN A 634 -9.17 12.83 6.99
CA GLN A 634 -8.66 13.90 7.84
C GLN A 634 -9.59 15.12 7.83
N GLU A 635 -10.11 15.51 6.65
CA GLU A 635 -11.17 16.52 6.56
C GLU A 635 -12.42 16.14 7.38
N GLN A 636 -12.81 14.85 7.42
CA GLN A 636 -13.93 14.41 8.24
C GLN A 636 -13.62 14.46 9.74
N ARG A 637 -12.40 14.15 10.17
CA ARG A 637 -11.93 14.32 11.56
C ARG A 637 -12.01 15.79 11.97
N THR A 638 -11.40 16.70 11.21
CA THR A 638 -11.45 18.15 11.50
C THR A 638 -12.85 18.74 11.49
N ARG A 639 -13.77 18.23 10.66
CA ARG A 639 -15.20 18.61 10.71
C ARG A 639 -15.92 18.09 11.96
N GLN A 640 -15.54 16.92 12.49
CA GLN A 640 -16.09 16.36 13.72
C GLN A 640 -15.52 17.08 14.96
N GLU A 641 -14.21 17.31 15.01
CA GLU A 641 -13.53 18.09 16.06
C GLU A 641 -14.14 19.49 16.23
N LYS A 642 -14.30 20.24 15.13
CA LYS A 642 -14.96 21.56 15.14
C LYS A 642 -16.40 21.51 15.67
N ARG A 643 -17.13 20.43 15.41
CA ARG A 643 -18.50 20.23 15.92
C ARG A 643 -18.52 19.84 17.40
N ILE A 644 -17.54 19.08 17.87
CA ILE A 644 -17.37 18.74 19.29
C ILE A 644 -17.08 20.03 20.08
N ALA A 645 -16.07 20.81 19.67
CA ALA A 645 -15.73 22.08 20.30
C ALA A 645 -16.92 23.07 20.35
N GLN A 646 -17.73 23.13 19.29
CA GLN A 646 -18.95 23.96 19.27
C GLN A 646 -20.02 23.48 20.26
N LEU A 647 -20.19 22.15 20.43
CA LEU A 647 -21.10 21.57 21.40
C LEU A 647 -20.61 21.76 22.85
N GLU A 648 -19.30 21.63 23.09
CA GLU A 648 -18.65 21.89 24.37
C GLU A 648 -18.82 23.36 24.79
N LEU A 649 -18.56 24.32 23.89
CA LEU A 649 -18.80 25.74 24.12
C LEU A 649 -20.29 26.02 24.43
N THR A 650 -21.21 25.36 23.73
CA THR A 650 -22.66 25.47 23.98
C THR A 650 -23.04 24.93 25.36
N LEU A 651 -22.48 23.79 25.76
CA LEU A 651 -22.68 23.20 27.10
C LEU A 651 -22.06 24.06 28.21
N GLN A 652 -20.89 24.64 27.99
CA GLN A 652 -20.22 25.55 28.91
C GLN A 652 -21.04 26.83 29.12
N ASN A 653 -21.53 27.43 28.03
CA ASN A 653 -22.42 28.59 28.09
C ASN A 653 -23.71 28.27 28.86
N LYS A 654 -24.38 27.15 28.55
CA LYS A 654 -25.57 26.71 29.29
C LYS A 654 -25.30 26.44 30.78
N LYS A 655 -24.13 25.89 31.12
CA LYS A 655 -23.68 25.70 32.52
C LYS A 655 -23.45 27.02 33.23
N ASN A 656 -22.98 28.04 32.52
CA ASN A 656 -22.77 29.39 33.05
C ASN A 656 -24.09 30.18 33.18
N GLU A 657 -25.03 30.05 32.24
CA GLU A 657 -26.39 30.59 32.36
C GLU A 657 -27.13 29.97 33.55
N ASN A 658 -27.05 28.65 33.73
CA ASN A 658 -27.62 27.99 34.90
C ASN A 658 -27.00 28.52 36.20
N ARG A 659 -25.67 28.68 36.28
CA ARG A 659 -25.03 29.30 37.47
C ARG A 659 -25.51 30.73 37.71
N LYS A 660 -25.69 31.56 36.67
CA LYS A 660 -26.27 32.90 36.80
C LYS A 660 -27.73 32.89 37.27
N ARG A 661 -28.53 31.88 36.90
CA ARG A 661 -29.92 31.74 37.38
C ARG A 661 -30.03 31.26 38.84
N PHE A 662 -29.07 30.48 39.33
CA PHE A 662 -29.08 29.96 40.69
C PHE A 662 -28.25 30.79 41.70
N GLY A 663 -27.51 31.80 41.25
CA GLY A 663 -26.71 32.70 42.10
C GLY A 663 -27.33 34.09 42.33
N ILE A 664 -28.66 34.19 42.31
CA ILE A 664 -29.44 35.40 42.65
C ILE A 664 -30.55 35.00 43.66
N LEU A 665 -30.23 34.02 44.49
CA LEU A 665 -30.90 33.54 45.70
C LEU A 665 -29.81 33.40 46.77
#